data_AF-A0A2E5L7N8-F1
#
_entry.id   AF-A0A2E5L7N8-F1
#
_cell.length_a   1.000
_cell.length_b   1.000
_cell.length_c   1.000
_cell.angle_alpha   90.00
_cell.angle_beta   90.00
_cell.angle_gamma   90.00
#
_symmetry.space_group_name_H-M   'P 1'
#
loop_
_entity.id
_entity.type
_entity.pdbx_description
1 polymer ?
#
loop_
_entity_poly.entity_id
_entity_poly.type
_entity_poly.pdbx_seq_one_letter_code
_entity_poly.pdbx_strand_id
1 'polypeptide(L)'
;MGRLGKLFLEIFGALFCGVLILIAIVAWRLSVGPISLDFARNYLENALVSKNSSLKLNLGEPILRWEGWNHVFDITFNGVDLSLPDKSFSLRAPKLVVRLSGPALVEGILAPSHLKLESTTVKIGPTVSFDSTRKYHPLKNPSDFLENLIKSQTPEIELSYIESVEAIRSSIILAAPEAKDTVVLDDIETNIIKLNGDLHLRSSGRVVIENSASTMQLDLQFLTKTGEITGTGQLLGLPSKIVYENIANFSPKALIDALLDLNVSFKFNLTNNHKIISGSLEAKDGQIEIPELYTDPMSFTQLRAEVTFDDIESPATSAIINIRNGELSVIADLKWDSAAKKYQMELHASSKKIRILNLYKYWPKKLDHYKAPRFLEKVKSGVLYKSSMYIKALSNNSDLSDWNLEDITAQVNFQDLTVNILPTIPPITGLSGTSILKKTNLIATATEGAIDDISLKDSNIRISYDKSQPRYAEIELSAEGRVESILRKLKQDELGLIPNITSIPDNIGGYANLTVNLTIPRSGTLKPGRIRYTAVAEIKDANVPNFLFDKQLSKGKLDLTITPSKMSVSGHGFLDKQLVSFDQINFLSPNAIVRYQRALKLVVDGQELERFLDYPPLEMLGPVPTEIETTRFSNGLSEVSGLLDLQDTKLTIPHLNWRKPAGAAGRLRFLAEFDQETLTRFKRLNLVAADLSMDADAEFSLSNGQLARANIHQLKIAKSQMTGAITLNPNGRYQAQLTGPKLNVDQLLSSELASDSITAPFSLTAEFDQVFVWDLPPIKNAKLKIENLTPNYSKIQLVGIVGSEPVVINSWIEENQRHFKLTSNHAGRVLRGFDIVDSITGGWLTIEGKIIGADKDEKTLANISIIKFGLQDAPLFTQMLNAASLVGLLDTLRGKGIQFEKLNAEAIFTKKSIEIIDSFAFGASLGVSAKGTIARDSDKTSVKGMIVPAYGLNRLIDQIPVLGRILTGGEKEGLLAAQYFITGTREEPIVTVNPLTAFTPGFLRAFVKATREPIK
;
A
#
# COMPACT_ATOMS: atom_id res chain seq x y z
N MET A 1 -80.58 -106.44 -7.82
CA MET A 1 -79.80 -106.03 -9.01
C MET A 1 -80.03 -107.04 -10.12
N GLY A 2 -80.76 -106.65 -11.17
CA GLY A 2 -81.23 -107.55 -12.22
C GLY A 2 -80.11 -108.00 -13.18
N ARG A 3 -80.38 -109.05 -13.97
CA ARG A 3 -79.48 -109.61 -15.00
C ARG A 3 -78.83 -108.57 -15.92
N LEU A 4 -79.44 -107.40 -16.12
CA LEU A 4 -78.85 -106.28 -16.87
C LEU A 4 -77.61 -105.66 -16.20
N GLY A 5 -77.56 -105.55 -14.87
CA GLY A 5 -76.42 -104.95 -14.17
C GLY A 5 -75.15 -105.80 -14.23
N LYS A 6 -75.30 -107.12 -14.31
CA LYS A 6 -74.17 -108.06 -14.45
C LYS A 6 -73.60 -108.05 -15.87
N LEU A 7 -74.48 -107.97 -16.88
CA LEU A 7 -74.07 -107.84 -18.29
C LEU A 7 -73.36 -106.50 -18.55
N PHE A 8 -73.84 -105.41 -17.94
CA PHE A 8 -73.19 -104.10 -18.04
C PHE A 8 -71.82 -104.11 -17.36
N LEU A 9 -71.66 -104.78 -16.20
CA LEU A 9 -70.37 -104.92 -15.53
C LEU A 9 -69.39 -105.84 -16.28
N GLU A 10 -69.87 -106.90 -16.94
CA GLU A 10 -69.04 -107.79 -17.75
C GLU A 10 -68.63 -107.14 -19.07
N ILE A 11 -69.53 -106.40 -19.73
CA ILE A 11 -69.19 -105.62 -20.92
C ILE A 11 -68.22 -104.51 -20.53
N PHE A 12 -68.47 -103.76 -19.45
CA PHE A 12 -67.58 -102.70 -18.99
C PHE A 12 -66.24 -103.27 -18.51
N GLY A 13 -66.22 -104.42 -17.83
CA GLY A 13 -65.01 -105.12 -17.41
C GLY A 13 -64.20 -105.69 -18.59
N ALA A 14 -64.87 -106.23 -19.62
CA ALA A 14 -64.22 -106.69 -20.84
C ALA A 14 -63.70 -105.53 -21.70
N LEU A 15 -64.44 -104.41 -21.78
CA LEU A 15 -63.97 -103.19 -22.43
C LEU A 15 -62.80 -102.58 -21.66
N PHE A 16 -62.85 -102.57 -20.32
CA PHE A 16 -61.79 -102.04 -19.47
C PHE A 16 -60.52 -102.90 -19.55
N CYS A 17 -60.63 -104.23 -19.49
CA CYS A 17 -59.51 -105.15 -19.72
C CYS A 17 -58.97 -105.05 -21.16
N GLY A 18 -59.86 -104.91 -22.15
CA GLY A 18 -59.48 -104.70 -23.54
C GLY A 18 -58.67 -103.41 -23.72
N VAL A 19 -59.14 -102.31 -23.13
CA VAL A 19 -58.42 -101.02 -23.11
C VAL A 19 -57.10 -101.14 -22.35
N LEU A 20 -57.03 -101.83 -21.21
CA LEU A 20 -55.79 -102.04 -20.46
C LEU A 20 -54.75 -102.87 -21.24
N ILE A 21 -55.18 -103.90 -21.95
CA ILE A 21 -54.30 -104.69 -22.83
C ILE A 21 -53.82 -103.84 -24.01
N LEU A 22 -54.69 -103.03 -24.60
CA LEU A 22 -54.34 -102.15 -25.70
C LEU A 22 -53.33 -101.08 -25.25
N ILE A 23 -53.54 -100.49 -24.07
CA ILE A 23 -52.59 -99.59 -23.41
C ILE A 23 -51.26 -100.31 -23.13
N ALA A 24 -51.28 -101.54 -22.62
CA ALA A 24 -50.07 -102.33 -22.35
C ALA A 24 -49.29 -102.70 -23.63
N ILE A 25 -50.00 -102.98 -24.74
CA ILE A 25 -49.39 -103.25 -26.05
C ILE A 25 -48.78 -101.98 -26.64
N VAL A 26 -49.49 -100.84 -26.57
CA VAL A 26 -48.96 -99.54 -27.03
C VAL A 26 -47.74 -99.15 -26.19
N ALA A 27 -47.84 -99.29 -24.87
CA ALA A 27 -46.73 -99.10 -23.93
C ALA A 27 -45.53 -100.00 -24.27
N TRP A 28 -45.75 -101.30 -24.46
CA TRP A 28 -44.68 -102.24 -24.85
C TRP A 28 -44.08 -101.89 -26.21
N ARG A 29 -44.90 -101.57 -27.23
CA ARG A 29 -44.41 -101.19 -28.56
C ARG A 29 -43.56 -99.93 -28.52
N LEU A 30 -43.99 -98.92 -27.76
CA LEU A 30 -43.25 -97.69 -27.55
C LEU A 30 -41.93 -97.92 -26.78
N SER A 31 -41.83 -98.96 -25.95
CA SER A 31 -40.58 -99.33 -25.26
C SER A 31 -39.52 -99.95 -26.19
N VAL A 32 -39.94 -100.52 -27.33
CA VAL A 32 -39.06 -101.18 -28.31
C VAL A 32 -38.51 -100.19 -29.34
N GLY A 33 -39.20 -99.09 -29.59
CA GLY A 33 -38.76 -98.06 -30.53
C GLY A 33 -39.85 -97.05 -30.92
N PRO A 34 -39.48 -95.97 -31.64
CA PRO A 34 -40.42 -94.94 -32.07
C PRO A 34 -41.52 -95.47 -33.01
N ILE A 35 -42.72 -94.90 -32.91
CA ILE A 35 -43.86 -95.20 -33.79
C ILE A 35 -44.08 -94.03 -34.74
N SER A 36 -44.02 -94.27 -36.06
CA SER A 36 -44.40 -93.28 -37.06
C SER A 36 -45.90 -93.06 -37.04
N LEU A 37 -46.32 -91.79 -36.98
CA LEU A 37 -47.70 -91.33 -37.05
C LEU A 37 -48.00 -90.69 -38.41
N ASP A 38 -47.31 -91.11 -39.48
CA ASP A 38 -47.40 -90.43 -40.78
C ASP A 38 -48.84 -90.37 -41.33
N PHE A 39 -49.66 -91.38 -41.02
CA PHE A 39 -51.10 -91.40 -41.33
C PHE A 39 -51.88 -90.20 -40.75
N ALA A 40 -51.40 -89.61 -39.65
CA ALA A 40 -52.02 -88.48 -38.96
C ALA A 40 -51.36 -87.14 -39.30
N ARG A 41 -50.33 -87.10 -40.18
CA ARG A 41 -49.58 -85.87 -40.51
C ARG A 41 -50.49 -84.73 -40.97
N ASN A 42 -51.34 -85.00 -41.98
CA ASN A 42 -52.29 -84.00 -42.50
C ASN A 42 -53.30 -83.54 -41.44
N TYR A 43 -53.65 -84.40 -40.47
CA TYR A 43 -54.55 -84.03 -39.38
C TYR A 43 -53.86 -83.12 -38.37
N LEU A 44 -52.60 -83.43 -38.02
CA LEU A 44 -51.76 -82.64 -37.11
C LEU A 44 -51.37 -81.27 -37.71
N GLU A 45 -51.07 -81.20 -39.02
CA GLU A 45 -50.81 -79.93 -39.72
C GLU A 45 -52.04 -79.00 -39.68
N ASN A 46 -53.24 -79.55 -39.90
CA ASN A 46 -54.49 -78.80 -39.85
C ASN A 46 -54.92 -78.41 -38.42
N ALA A 47 -54.47 -79.14 -37.39
CA ALA A 47 -54.72 -78.83 -35.98
C ALA A 47 -53.83 -77.69 -35.45
N LEU A 48 -52.60 -77.56 -35.97
CA LEU A 48 -51.62 -76.57 -35.52
C LEU A 48 -51.75 -75.20 -36.21
N VAL A 49 -52.53 -75.09 -37.28
CA VAL A 49 -52.73 -73.85 -38.06
C VAL A 49 -54.22 -73.54 -38.17
N SER A 50 -54.63 -72.33 -37.77
CA SER A 50 -56.04 -71.92 -37.91
C SER A 50 -56.42 -71.74 -39.39
N LYS A 51 -57.66 -72.14 -39.75
CA LYS A 51 -58.20 -72.06 -41.13
C LYS A 51 -58.15 -70.66 -41.76
N ASN A 52 -57.93 -69.61 -40.98
CA ASN A 52 -57.89 -68.20 -41.42
C ASN A 52 -56.48 -67.59 -41.49
N SER A 53 -55.41 -68.37 -41.26
CA SER A 53 -54.05 -67.83 -41.31
C SER A 53 -53.43 -67.94 -42.72
N SER A 54 -52.66 -66.94 -43.12
CA SER A 54 -51.90 -66.92 -44.38
C SER A 54 -50.59 -67.72 -44.32
N LEU A 55 -50.31 -68.39 -43.19
CA LEU A 55 -49.08 -69.12 -42.91
C LEU A 55 -49.07 -70.49 -43.58
N LYS A 56 -47.98 -70.84 -44.27
CA LYS A 56 -47.74 -72.19 -44.78
C LYS A 56 -46.90 -72.96 -43.76
N LEU A 57 -47.50 -73.99 -43.15
CA LEU A 57 -46.80 -74.93 -42.27
C LEU A 57 -46.56 -76.23 -43.03
N ASN A 58 -45.30 -76.67 -43.07
CA ASN A 58 -44.90 -78.00 -43.51
C ASN A 58 -44.27 -78.73 -42.32
N LEU A 59 -44.83 -79.87 -41.94
CA LEU A 59 -44.28 -80.73 -40.90
C LEU A 59 -43.60 -81.95 -41.50
N GLY A 60 -42.43 -82.29 -40.96
CA GLY A 60 -41.74 -83.55 -41.20
C GLY A 60 -42.51 -84.74 -40.63
N GLU A 61 -41.92 -85.93 -40.71
CA GLU A 61 -42.59 -87.15 -40.23
C GLU A 61 -42.87 -87.06 -38.71
N PRO A 62 -44.15 -87.17 -38.28
CA PRO A 62 -44.50 -87.20 -36.86
C PRO A 62 -44.16 -88.55 -36.26
N ILE A 63 -43.44 -88.55 -35.15
CA ILE A 63 -42.98 -89.75 -34.46
C ILE A 63 -43.41 -89.68 -33.00
N LEU A 64 -44.15 -90.69 -32.54
CA LEU A 64 -44.45 -90.87 -31.13
C LEU A 64 -43.33 -91.67 -30.45
N ARG A 65 -42.77 -91.13 -29.37
CA ARG A 65 -41.73 -91.79 -28.58
C ARG A 65 -42.08 -91.74 -27.10
N TRP A 66 -41.92 -92.84 -26.39
CA TRP A 66 -42.09 -92.86 -24.94
C TRP A 66 -40.77 -92.53 -24.23
N GLU A 67 -40.71 -91.37 -23.58
CA GLU A 67 -39.53 -90.89 -22.84
C GLU A 67 -39.75 -90.87 -21.30
N GLY A 68 -40.71 -91.66 -20.79
CA GLY A 68 -41.09 -91.74 -19.38
C GLY A 68 -42.57 -91.41 -19.11
N TRP A 69 -43.06 -91.69 -17.90
CA TRP A 69 -44.48 -91.53 -17.54
C TRP A 69 -45.00 -90.08 -17.59
N ASN A 70 -44.11 -89.09 -17.59
CA ASN A 70 -44.46 -87.67 -17.73
C ASN A 70 -44.42 -87.17 -19.20
N HIS A 71 -44.04 -88.04 -20.15
CA HIS A 71 -43.80 -87.74 -21.57
C HIS A 71 -44.57 -88.69 -22.51
N VAL A 72 -45.70 -89.24 -22.04
CA VAL A 72 -46.43 -90.33 -22.73
C VAL A 72 -47.07 -89.88 -24.05
N PHE A 73 -47.29 -88.57 -24.23
CA PHE A 73 -47.95 -87.98 -25.40
C PHE A 73 -47.09 -86.94 -26.14
N ASP A 74 -45.76 -87.11 -26.12
CA ASP A 74 -44.82 -86.24 -26.83
C ASP A 74 -44.66 -86.72 -28.30
N ILE A 75 -45.11 -85.91 -29.25
CA ILE A 75 -44.97 -86.14 -30.70
C ILE A 75 -43.76 -85.34 -31.19
N THR A 76 -42.77 -86.01 -31.78
CA THR A 76 -41.59 -85.39 -32.36
C THR A 76 -41.71 -85.29 -33.88
N PHE A 77 -41.49 -84.11 -34.45
CA PHE A 77 -41.42 -83.85 -35.88
C PHE A 77 -39.98 -83.59 -36.29
N ASN A 78 -39.47 -84.38 -37.24
CA ASN A 78 -38.14 -84.21 -37.81
C ASN A 78 -38.20 -83.24 -39.01
N GLY A 79 -38.09 -81.95 -38.72
CA GLY A 79 -38.18 -80.86 -39.69
C GLY A 79 -39.52 -80.14 -39.61
N VAL A 80 -39.47 -78.82 -39.47
CA VAL A 80 -40.62 -77.92 -39.52
C VAL A 80 -40.21 -76.71 -40.34
N ASP A 81 -41.02 -76.35 -41.32
CA ASP A 81 -40.86 -75.12 -42.09
C ASP A 81 -42.20 -74.36 -42.07
N LEU A 82 -42.18 -73.18 -41.46
CA LEU A 82 -43.30 -72.27 -41.34
C LEU A 82 -42.94 -70.98 -42.07
N SER A 83 -43.68 -70.59 -43.10
CA SER A 83 -43.37 -69.36 -43.85
C SER A 83 -44.62 -68.59 -44.27
N LEU A 84 -44.48 -67.26 -44.33
CA LEU A 84 -45.47 -66.39 -44.98
C LEU A 84 -45.25 -66.36 -46.51
N PRO A 85 -46.32 -66.18 -47.33
CA PRO A 85 -46.22 -66.18 -48.78
C PRO A 85 -45.32 -65.06 -49.34
N ASP A 86 -45.23 -63.95 -48.62
CA ASP A 86 -44.40 -62.78 -48.93
C ASP A 86 -42.94 -62.93 -48.46
N LYS A 87 -42.59 -64.05 -47.81
CA LYS A 87 -41.28 -64.31 -47.18
C LYS A 87 -40.86 -63.28 -46.13
N SER A 88 -41.80 -62.46 -45.63
CA SER A 88 -41.52 -61.51 -44.54
C SER A 88 -41.26 -62.24 -43.21
N PHE A 89 -41.71 -63.49 -43.10
CA PHE A 89 -41.42 -64.37 -41.98
C PHE A 89 -41.13 -65.78 -42.49
N SER A 90 -40.07 -66.40 -41.96
CA SER A 90 -39.85 -67.84 -42.07
C SER A 90 -39.25 -68.39 -40.79
N LEU A 91 -39.71 -69.55 -40.36
CA LEU A 91 -39.21 -70.31 -39.23
C LEU A 91 -38.89 -71.71 -39.73
N ARG A 92 -37.65 -72.14 -39.54
CA ARG A 92 -37.21 -73.49 -39.87
C ARG A 92 -36.59 -74.14 -38.64
N ALA A 93 -37.16 -75.25 -38.20
CA ALA A 93 -36.67 -76.02 -37.06
C ALA A 93 -36.33 -77.45 -37.50
N PRO A 94 -35.10 -77.94 -37.29
CA PRO A 94 -34.74 -79.34 -37.51
C PRO A 94 -35.56 -80.33 -36.69
N LYS A 95 -36.02 -79.92 -35.50
CA LYS A 95 -36.80 -80.77 -34.60
C LYS A 95 -37.82 -79.94 -33.81
N LEU A 96 -39.07 -80.38 -33.82
CA LEU A 96 -40.17 -79.86 -32.99
C LEU A 96 -40.74 -81.01 -32.15
N VAL A 97 -40.88 -80.83 -30.85
CA VAL A 97 -41.58 -81.76 -29.97
C VAL A 97 -42.86 -81.09 -29.48
N VAL A 98 -43.99 -81.77 -29.64
CA VAL A 98 -45.32 -81.31 -29.24
C VAL A 98 -45.87 -82.28 -28.20
N ARG A 99 -46.05 -81.83 -26.96
CA ARG A 99 -46.81 -82.56 -25.94
C ARG A 99 -48.27 -82.21 -26.05
N LEU A 100 -49.13 -83.22 -25.98
CA LEU A 100 -50.58 -83.03 -25.99
C LEU A 100 -51.15 -82.92 -24.56
N SER A 101 -52.27 -82.20 -24.42
CA SER A 101 -53.02 -82.08 -23.17
C SER A 101 -53.78 -83.37 -22.87
N GLY A 102 -53.46 -84.01 -21.74
CA GLY A 102 -54.16 -85.22 -21.27
C GLY A 102 -55.68 -85.03 -21.13
N PRO A 103 -56.17 -83.98 -20.45
CA PRO A 103 -57.61 -83.69 -20.37
C PRO A 103 -58.28 -83.47 -21.72
N ALA A 104 -57.64 -82.73 -22.65
CA ALA A 104 -58.20 -82.48 -23.97
C ALA A 104 -58.30 -83.76 -24.83
N LEU A 105 -57.32 -84.66 -24.68
CA LEU A 105 -57.33 -85.97 -25.35
C LEU A 105 -58.52 -86.84 -24.91
N VAL A 106 -58.95 -86.76 -23.65
CA VAL A 106 -60.15 -87.47 -23.17
C VAL A 106 -61.43 -86.93 -23.82
N GLU A 107 -61.44 -85.63 -24.15
CA GLU A 107 -62.52 -84.96 -24.88
C GLU A 107 -62.44 -85.15 -26.40
N GLY A 108 -61.43 -85.89 -26.89
CA GLY A 108 -61.21 -86.16 -28.32
C GLY A 108 -60.54 -85.01 -29.08
N ILE A 109 -59.97 -84.04 -28.37
CA ILE A 109 -59.33 -82.84 -28.95
C ILE A 109 -57.80 -83.00 -28.88
N LEU A 110 -57.13 -82.90 -30.03
CA LEU A 110 -55.66 -82.88 -30.10
C LEU A 110 -55.13 -81.47 -29.80
N ALA A 111 -55.09 -81.09 -28.53
CA ALA A 111 -54.59 -79.77 -28.13
C ALA A 111 -53.14 -79.84 -27.62
N PRO A 112 -52.20 -79.06 -28.18
CA PRO A 112 -50.84 -78.98 -27.67
C PRO A 112 -50.79 -78.26 -26.30
N SER A 113 -50.10 -78.85 -25.33
CA SER A 113 -49.85 -78.27 -24.01
C SER A 113 -48.42 -77.76 -23.85
N HIS A 114 -47.43 -78.39 -24.49
CA HIS A 114 -46.04 -77.95 -24.50
C HIS A 114 -45.42 -78.05 -25.89
N LEU A 115 -44.70 -77.02 -26.32
CA LEU A 115 -43.98 -77.00 -27.60
C LEU A 115 -42.48 -76.83 -27.35
N LYS A 116 -41.64 -77.68 -27.91
CA LYS A 116 -40.17 -77.58 -27.81
C LYS A 116 -39.52 -77.56 -29.19
N LEU A 117 -38.81 -76.49 -29.48
CA LEU A 117 -38.14 -76.20 -30.74
C LEU A 117 -36.62 -76.30 -30.54
N GLU A 118 -35.92 -77.13 -31.32
CA GLU A 118 -34.47 -77.28 -31.22
C GLU A 118 -33.77 -76.77 -32.49
N SER A 119 -32.70 -75.98 -32.32
CA SER A 119 -31.88 -75.46 -33.43
C SER A 119 -32.68 -74.67 -34.47
N THR A 120 -33.65 -73.88 -34.02
CA THR A 120 -34.59 -73.18 -34.90
C THR A 120 -33.97 -71.92 -35.48
N THR A 121 -34.02 -71.74 -36.79
CA THR A 121 -33.69 -70.47 -37.45
C THR A 121 -34.97 -69.74 -37.82
N VAL A 122 -35.17 -68.57 -37.23
CA VAL A 122 -36.24 -67.63 -37.59
C VAL A 122 -35.62 -66.52 -38.42
N LYS A 123 -36.16 -66.25 -39.60
CA LYS A 123 -35.83 -65.06 -40.39
C LYS A 123 -37.03 -64.15 -40.42
N ILE A 124 -36.81 -62.91 -40.00
CA ILE A 124 -37.80 -61.85 -40.05
C ILE A 124 -37.28 -60.83 -41.07
N GLY A 125 -37.99 -60.72 -42.19
CA GLY A 125 -37.76 -59.71 -43.22
C GLY A 125 -38.31 -58.34 -42.83
N PRO A 126 -38.03 -57.28 -43.61
CA PRO A 126 -38.59 -55.96 -43.37
C PRO A 126 -40.12 -56.01 -43.43
N THR A 127 -40.78 -55.59 -42.35
CA THR A 127 -42.22 -55.73 -42.19
C THR A 127 -42.99 -54.71 -43.05
N VAL A 128 -44.02 -55.17 -43.77
CA VAL A 128 -44.86 -54.35 -44.66
C VAL A 128 -46.28 -54.26 -44.08
N SER A 129 -46.91 -53.08 -44.15
CA SER A 129 -48.36 -52.95 -43.94
C SER A 129 -49.07 -52.73 -45.29
N PHE A 130 -50.27 -53.28 -45.42
CA PHE A 130 -51.18 -52.97 -46.53
C PHE A 130 -52.31 -52.09 -46.00
N ASP A 131 -52.52 -50.92 -46.62
CA ASP A 131 -53.75 -50.16 -46.37
C ASP A 131 -54.96 -50.84 -47.05
N SER A 132 -56.17 -50.32 -46.81
CA SER A 132 -57.41 -50.78 -47.44
C SER A 132 -57.44 -50.67 -48.98
N THR A 133 -56.44 -50.05 -49.60
CA THR A 133 -56.26 -49.91 -51.06
C THR A 133 -55.13 -50.79 -51.64
N ARG A 134 -54.53 -51.68 -50.83
CA ARG A 134 -53.39 -52.55 -51.19
C ARG A 134 -52.16 -51.75 -51.67
N LYS A 135 -51.95 -50.55 -51.16
CA LYS A 135 -50.71 -49.78 -51.41
C LYS A 135 -49.64 -50.12 -50.37
N TYR A 136 -48.40 -50.18 -50.85
CA TYR A 136 -47.21 -50.56 -50.09
C TYR A 136 -46.78 -49.45 -49.13
N HIS A 137 -46.79 -49.71 -47.81
CA HIS A 137 -46.18 -48.82 -46.81
C HIS A 137 -45.23 -49.63 -45.89
N PRO A 138 -43.92 -49.28 -45.83
CA PRO A 138 -43.01 -49.88 -44.87
C PRO A 138 -43.45 -49.50 -43.44
N LEU A 139 -43.46 -50.48 -42.53
CA LEU A 139 -43.71 -50.19 -41.11
C LEU A 139 -42.52 -49.39 -40.55
N LYS A 140 -42.82 -48.28 -39.88
CA LYS A 140 -41.78 -47.40 -39.31
C LYS A 140 -41.11 -48.01 -38.08
N ASN A 141 -41.77 -48.90 -37.35
CA ASN A 141 -41.23 -49.49 -36.13
C ASN A 141 -41.59 -50.99 -35.97
N PRO A 142 -40.67 -51.85 -35.48
CA PRO A 142 -40.94 -53.27 -35.19
C PRO A 142 -41.99 -53.49 -34.09
N SER A 143 -42.17 -52.53 -33.18
CA SER A 143 -43.19 -52.59 -32.12
C SER A 143 -44.61 -52.63 -32.69
N ASP A 144 -44.85 -51.95 -33.82
CA ASP A 144 -46.16 -51.87 -34.46
C ASP A 144 -46.60 -53.23 -35.02
N PHE A 145 -45.64 -54.10 -35.37
CA PHE A 145 -45.93 -55.46 -35.78
C PHE A 145 -46.49 -56.30 -34.62
N LEU A 146 -45.84 -56.26 -33.46
CA LEU A 146 -46.31 -56.95 -32.25
C LEU A 146 -47.66 -56.38 -31.79
N GLU A 147 -47.81 -55.07 -31.84
CA GLU A 147 -49.04 -54.39 -31.45
C GLU A 147 -50.20 -54.76 -32.38
N ASN A 148 -49.99 -54.85 -33.69
CA ASN A 148 -50.99 -55.30 -34.66
C ASN A 148 -51.29 -56.80 -34.56
N LEU A 149 -50.29 -57.63 -34.26
CA LEU A 149 -50.45 -59.08 -34.06
C LEU A 149 -51.24 -59.41 -32.77
N ILE A 150 -51.17 -58.53 -31.76
CA ILE A 150 -51.92 -58.67 -30.51
C ILE A 150 -53.29 -57.98 -30.59
N LYS A 151 -53.41 -56.84 -31.31
CA LYS A 151 -54.69 -56.12 -31.52
C LYS A 151 -55.62 -56.77 -32.54
N SER A 152 -55.12 -57.64 -33.42
CA SER A 152 -55.99 -58.50 -34.24
C SER A 152 -56.83 -59.35 -33.28
N GLN A 153 -58.12 -59.05 -33.22
CA GLN A 153 -59.08 -59.63 -32.27
C GLN A 153 -58.85 -61.13 -32.09
N THR A 154 -58.69 -61.53 -30.82
CA THR A 154 -58.57 -62.90 -30.29
C THR A 154 -59.05 -63.94 -31.28
N PRO A 155 -58.14 -64.66 -31.94
CA PRO A 155 -58.57 -65.76 -32.76
C PRO A 155 -59.09 -66.84 -31.79
N GLU A 156 -60.32 -67.33 -32.02
CA GLU A 156 -60.81 -68.58 -31.43
C GLU A 156 -59.88 -69.71 -31.90
N ILE A 157 -58.75 -69.91 -31.23
CA ILE A 157 -57.81 -70.98 -31.52
C ILE A 157 -57.69 -71.87 -30.29
N GLU A 158 -57.63 -73.17 -30.54
CA GLU A 158 -57.27 -74.28 -29.67
C GLU A 158 -55.84 -74.16 -29.05
N LEU A 159 -55.22 -72.98 -29.07
CA LEU A 159 -53.95 -72.64 -28.40
C LEU A 159 -54.16 -72.30 -26.91
N SER A 160 -55.40 -72.25 -26.42
CA SER A 160 -55.73 -71.98 -25.01
C SER A 160 -55.09 -72.99 -24.04
N TYR A 161 -54.86 -74.22 -24.52
CA TYR A 161 -54.25 -75.33 -23.78
C TYR A 161 -52.71 -75.27 -23.71
N ILE A 162 -52.05 -74.38 -24.46
CA ILE A 162 -50.59 -74.24 -24.37
C ILE A 162 -50.23 -73.66 -23.00
N GLU A 163 -49.50 -74.47 -22.24
CA GLU A 163 -48.95 -74.12 -20.93
C GLU A 163 -47.49 -73.65 -21.04
N SER A 164 -46.72 -74.14 -22.02
CA SER A 164 -45.35 -73.66 -22.22
C SER A 164 -44.78 -73.88 -23.64
N VAL A 165 -43.84 -73.02 -24.04
CA VAL A 165 -43.08 -73.07 -25.28
C VAL A 165 -41.60 -72.91 -24.98
N GLU A 166 -40.78 -73.89 -25.33
CA GLU A 166 -39.33 -73.90 -25.18
C GLU A 166 -38.66 -73.85 -26.56
N ALA A 167 -37.64 -73.02 -26.73
CA ALA A 167 -36.79 -72.98 -27.92
C ALA A 167 -35.33 -72.98 -27.47
N ILE A 168 -34.50 -73.91 -27.96
CA ILE A 168 -33.11 -74.08 -27.51
C ILE A 168 -32.16 -74.00 -28.72
N ARG A 169 -30.98 -73.38 -28.54
CA ARG A 169 -29.95 -73.22 -29.58
C ARG A 169 -30.50 -72.59 -30.86
N SER A 170 -31.43 -71.65 -30.73
CA SER A 170 -32.15 -71.06 -31.85
C SER A 170 -31.45 -69.77 -32.32
N SER A 171 -31.64 -69.40 -33.58
CA SER A 171 -31.13 -68.15 -34.14
C SER A 171 -32.26 -67.34 -34.78
N ILE A 172 -32.27 -66.04 -34.55
CA ILE A 172 -33.19 -65.09 -35.19
C ILE A 172 -32.36 -64.13 -36.03
N ILE A 173 -32.62 -64.11 -37.33
CA ILE A 173 -31.97 -63.19 -38.28
C ILE A 173 -32.99 -62.10 -38.60
N LEU A 174 -32.67 -60.87 -38.21
CA LEU A 174 -33.46 -59.68 -38.50
C LEU A 174 -32.85 -58.98 -39.72
N ALA A 175 -33.57 -58.96 -40.84
CA ALA A 175 -33.14 -58.29 -42.07
C ALA A 175 -33.75 -56.88 -42.14
N ALA A 176 -32.90 -55.84 -42.16
CA ALA A 176 -33.33 -54.46 -42.30
C ALA A 176 -33.54 -54.07 -43.79
N PRO A 177 -34.50 -53.18 -44.10
CA PRO A 177 -34.82 -52.82 -45.49
C PRO A 177 -33.72 -52.00 -46.20
N GLU A 178 -32.86 -51.27 -45.47
CA GLU A 178 -31.83 -50.39 -46.05
C GLU A 178 -30.47 -50.38 -45.29
N ALA A 179 -30.26 -51.25 -44.29
CA ALA A 179 -29.03 -51.23 -43.48
C ALA A 179 -27.90 -52.08 -44.07
N LYS A 180 -26.65 -51.62 -43.90
CA LYS A 180 -25.42 -52.40 -44.19
C LYS A 180 -25.23 -53.60 -43.25
N ASP A 181 -25.94 -53.63 -42.12
CA ASP A 181 -25.64 -54.52 -41.01
C ASP A 181 -26.83 -55.45 -40.71
N THR A 182 -26.55 -56.75 -40.63
CA THR A 182 -27.56 -57.77 -40.29
C THR A 182 -27.49 -58.04 -38.80
N VAL A 183 -28.60 -57.90 -38.07
CA VAL A 183 -28.66 -58.24 -36.65
C VAL A 183 -29.01 -59.72 -36.53
N VAL A 184 -28.10 -60.50 -35.95
CA VAL A 184 -28.28 -61.94 -35.73
C VAL A 184 -28.33 -62.20 -34.24
N LEU A 185 -29.51 -62.59 -33.74
CA LEU A 185 -29.61 -63.18 -32.42
C LEU A 185 -29.24 -64.66 -32.56
N ASP A 186 -28.15 -65.10 -31.94
CA ASP A 186 -27.59 -66.44 -32.07
C ASP A 186 -27.55 -67.15 -30.71
N ASP A 187 -27.58 -68.48 -30.75
CA ASP A 187 -27.59 -69.35 -29.57
C ASP A 187 -28.65 -68.96 -28.51
N ILE A 188 -29.86 -68.67 -29.00
CA ILE A 188 -31.00 -68.24 -28.19
C ILE A 188 -31.64 -69.45 -27.52
N GLU A 189 -31.81 -69.35 -26.21
CA GLU A 189 -32.66 -70.17 -25.39
C GLU A 189 -33.85 -69.34 -24.92
N THR A 190 -35.06 -69.72 -25.30
CA THR A 190 -36.31 -69.03 -24.92
C THR A 190 -37.25 -70.02 -24.25
N ASN A 191 -37.87 -69.62 -23.15
CA ASN A 191 -38.87 -70.37 -22.43
C ASN A 191 -40.07 -69.46 -22.13
N ILE A 192 -41.24 -69.83 -22.64
CA ILE A 192 -42.51 -69.14 -22.43
C ILE A 192 -43.38 -70.06 -21.58
N ILE A 193 -43.93 -69.59 -20.47
CA ILE A 193 -44.76 -70.37 -19.55
C ILE A 193 -46.03 -69.58 -19.22
N LYS A 194 -47.17 -70.27 -19.18
CA LYS A 194 -48.46 -69.71 -18.77
C LYS A 194 -48.70 -70.01 -17.29
N LEU A 195 -48.80 -68.99 -16.45
CA LEU A 195 -49.04 -69.11 -15.00
C LEU A 195 -50.29 -68.31 -14.63
N ASN A 196 -51.30 -68.97 -14.06
CA ASN A 196 -52.58 -68.34 -13.65
C ASN A 196 -53.31 -67.53 -14.76
N GLY A 197 -53.04 -67.85 -16.03
CA GLY A 197 -53.59 -67.13 -17.18
C GLY A 197 -52.67 -66.06 -17.76
N ASP A 198 -51.57 -65.71 -17.10
CA ASP A 198 -50.57 -64.75 -17.58
C ASP A 198 -49.40 -65.46 -18.28
N LEU A 199 -48.75 -64.80 -19.23
CA LEU A 199 -47.61 -65.36 -19.97
C LEU A 199 -46.29 -64.79 -19.45
N HIS A 200 -45.35 -65.67 -19.12
CA HIS A 200 -43.99 -65.32 -18.73
C HIS A 200 -43.02 -65.82 -19.80
N LEU A 201 -42.18 -64.95 -20.36
CA LEU A 201 -41.14 -65.29 -21.32
C LEU A 201 -39.79 -64.97 -20.71
N ARG A 202 -38.88 -65.94 -20.69
CA ARG A 202 -37.46 -65.76 -20.40
C ARG A 202 -36.66 -66.15 -21.64
N SER A 203 -35.76 -65.30 -22.09
CA SER A 203 -34.91 -65.54 -23.24
C SER A 203 -33.47 -65.12 -22.94
N SER A 204 -32.50 -65.92 -23.34
CA SER A 204 -31.07 -65.59 -23.24
C SER A 204 -30.34 -66.03 -24.50
N GLY A 205 -29.30 -65.31 -24.89
CA GLY A 205 -28.50 -65.66 -26.07
C GLY A 205 -27.44 -64.63 -26.37
N ARG A 206 -26.99 -64.57 -27.62
CA ARG A 206 -26.02 -63.58 -28.10
C ARG A 206 -26.63 -62.73 -29.19
N VAL A 207 -26.42 -61.42 -29.13
CA VAL A 207 -26.74 -60.48 -30.22
C VAL A 207 -25.45 -60.22 -30.98
N VAL A 208 -25.41 -60.63 -32.24
CA VAL A 208 -24.28 -60.42 -33.15
C VAL A 208 -24.66 -59.34 -34.14
N ILE A 209 -23.90 -58.26 -34.15
CA ILE A 209 -24.06 -57.12 -35.05
C ILE A 209 -22.69 -56.82 -35.66
N GLU A 210 -22.60 -56.83 -36.99
CA GLU A 210 -21.34 -56.80 -37.72
C GLU A 210 -20.37 -57.92 -37.24
N ASN A 211 -19.26 -57.55 -36.59
CA ASN A 211 -18.24 -58.45 -36.02
C ASN A 211 -18.25 -58.49 -34.49
N SER A 212 -19.23 -57.87 -33.84
CA SER A 212 -19.32 -57.79 -32.38
C SER A 212 -20.45 -58.67 -31.86
N ALA A 213 -20.17 -59.46 -30.82
CA ALA A 213 -21.16 -60.27 -30.14
C ALA A 213 -21.36 -59.76 -28.70
N SER A 214 -22.61 -59.44 -28.36
CA SER A 214 -23.03 -59.00 -27.03
C SER A 214 -23.93 -60.06 -26.40
N THR A 215 -23.85 -60.27 -25.08
CA THR A 215 -24.73 -61.24 -24.40
C THR A 215 -26.07 -60.60 -24.09
N MET A 216 -27.17 -61.33 -24.32
CA MET A 216 -28.54 -60.85 -24.10
C MET A 216 -29.26 -61.73 -23.07
N GLN A 217 -30.00 -61.08 -22.17
CA GLN A 217 -31.05 -61.70 -21.36
C GLN A 217 -32.32 -60.85 -21.45
N LEU A 218 -33.48 -61.48 -21.48
CA LEU A 218 -34.79 -60.84 -21.59
C LEU A 218 -35.80 -61.63 -20.76
N ASP A 219 -36.42 -60.96 -19.80
CA ASP A 219 -37.53 -61.46 -19.00
C ASP A 219 -38.75 -60.59 -19.29
N LEU A 220 -39.88 -61.21 -19.62
CA LEU A 220 -41.14 -60.56 -19.97
C LEU A 220 -42.29 -61.22 -19.23
N GLN A 221 -43.25 -60.42 -18.78
CA GLN A 221 -44.53 -60.85 -18.24
C GLN A 221 -45.64 -60.11 -18.97
N PHE A 222 -46.58 -60.85 -19.54
CA PHE A 222 -47.78 -60.34 -20.17
C PHE A 222 -49.01 -60.71 -19.34
N LEU A 223 -49.61 -59.70 -18.73
CA LEU A 223 -50.85 -59.80 -17.97
C LEU A 223 -52.03 -59.80 -18.94
N THR A 224 -52.59 -60.99 -19.19
CA THR A 224 -53.56 -61.19 -20.28
C THR A 224 -54.88 -60.46 -20.05
N LYS A 225 -55.25 -60.20 -18.79
CA LYS A 225 -56.48 -59.50 -18.41
C LYS A 225 -56.41 -57.99 -18.61
N THR A 226 -55.24 -57.38 -18.36
CA THR A 226 -55.05 -55.92 -18.38
C THR A 226 -54.39 -55.43 -19.67
N GLY A 227 -53.87 -56.35 -20.49
CA GLY A 227 -53.09 -56.00 -21.67
C GLY A 227 -51.74 -55.37 -21.31
N GLU A 228 -51.24 -55.56 -20.09
CA GLU A 228 -50.00 -54.98 -19.61
C GLU A 228 -48.83 -55.94 -19.85
N ILE A 229 -47.77 -55.45 -20.50
CA ILE A 229 -46.49 -56.11 -20.69
C ILE A 229 -45.49 -55.42 -19.78
N THR A 230 -44.86 -56.17 -18.88
CA THR A 230 -43.71 -55.70 -18.09
C THR A 230 -42.51 -56.56 -18.40
N GLY A 231 -41.31 -56.00 -18.38
CA GLY A 231 -40.12 -56.79 -18.64
C GLY A 231 -38.83 -56.09 -18.32
N THR A 232 -37.78 -56.89 -18.28
CA THR A 232 -36.39 -56.46 -18.10
C THR A 232 -35.52 -57.10 -19.16
N GLY A 233 -34.65 -56.31 -19.79
CA GLY A 233 -33.63 -56.78 -20.72
C GLY A 233 -32.24 -56.39 -20.24
N GLN A 234 -31.25 -57.23 -20.47
CA GLN A 234 -29.85 -56.96 -20.24
C GLN A 234 -29.05 -57.26 -21.50
N LEU A 235 -28.17 -56.34 -21.89
CA LEU A 235 -27.23 -56.45 -22.99
C LEU A 235 -25.83 -56.14 -22.47
N LEU A 236 -24.92 -57.11 -22.50
CA LEU A 236 -23.56 -56.97 -21.99
C LEU A 236 -22.54 -56.89 -23.13
N GLY A 237 -21.58 -55.98 -23.02
CA GLY A 237 -20.52 -55.80 -24.00
C GLY A 237 -20.99 -55.23 -25.34
N LEU A 238 -21.89 -54.25 -25.32
CA LEU A 238 -22.42 -53.60 -26.51
C LEU A 238 -21.45 -52.53 -27.04
N PRO A 239 -20.98 -52.60 -28.30
CA PRO A 239 -20.23 -51.51 -28.91
C PRO A 239 -21.03 -50.22 -28.90
N SER A 240 -20.42 -49.13 -28.47
CA SER A 240 -21.06 -47.82 -28.40
C SER A 240 -21.64 -47.34 -29.72
N LYS A 241 -21.02 -47.71 -30.84
CA LYS A 241 -21.50 -47.42 -32.21
C LYS A 241 -22.94 -47.78 -32.47
N ILE A 242 -23.33 -48.94 -31.97
CA ILE A 242 -24.66 -49.47 -32.19
C ILE A 242 -25.69 -48.63 -31.42
N VAL A 243 -25.32 -48.12 -30.25
CA VAL A 243 -26.21 -47.30 -29.40
C VAL A 243 -26.48 -45.95 -30.04
N TYR A 244 -25.45 -45.23 -30.52
CA TYR A 244 -25.65 -43.89 -31.08
C TYR A 244 -26.25 -43.88 -32.50
N GLU A 245 -26.08 -44.94 -33.29
CA GLU A 245 -26.71 -45.03 -34.63
C GLU A 245 -28.21 -45.38 -34.56
N ASN A 246 -28.66 -46.07 -33.50
CA ASN A 246 -30.01 -46.64 -33.43
C ASN A 246 -30.92 -46.02 -32.36
N ILE A 247 -30.42 -45.15 -31.48
CA ILE A 247 -31.23 -44.44 -30.48
C ILE A 247 -31.37 -42.97 -30.88
N ALA A 248 -32.55 -42.59 -31.40
CA ALA A 248 -32.84 -41.27 -32.00
C ALA A 248 -32.61 -40.05 -31.08
N ASN A 249 -32.62 -40.25 -29.75
CA ASN A 249 -32.47 -39.19 -28.75
C ASN A 249 -31.05 -39.08 -28.16
N PHE A 250 -30.09 -39.90 -28.64
CA PHE A 250 -28.68 -39.76 -28.27
C PHE A 250 -28.03 -38.70 -29.15
N SER A 251 -27.40 -37.67 -28.58
CA SER A 251 -26.78 -36.61 -29.39
C SER A 251 -25.68 -37.22 -30.28
N PRO A 252 -25.76 -37.11 -31.62
CA PRO A 252 -24.82 -37.75 -32.54
C PRO A 252 -23.39 -37.19 -32.44
N LYS A 253 -23.18 -36.16 -31.61
CA LYS A 253 -21.88 -35.51 -31.41
C LYS A 253 -21.19 -35.94 -30.11
N ALA A 254 -21.89 -36.62 -29.20
CA ALA A 254 -21.28 -37.16 -27.99
C ALA A 254 -20.85 -38.62 -28.25
N LEU A 255 -19.55 -38.88 -28.29
CA LEU A 255 -19.01 -40.21 -28.62
C LEU A 255 -18.42 -40.86 -27.38
N ILE A 256 -18.90 -42.06 -27.04
CA ILE A 256 -18.30 -42.90 -25.99
C ILE A 256 -17.46 -43.97 -26.68
N ASP A 257 -16.19 -44.06 -26.35
CA ASP A 257 -15.29 -45.13 -26.81
C ASP A 257 -15.08 -46.13 -25.66
N ALA A 258 -16.05 -47.05 -25.52
CA ALA A 258 -16.06 -48.15 -24.56
C ALA A 258 -17.11 -49.20 -24.93
N LEU A 259 -16.98 -50.42 -24.38
CA LEU A 259 -18.06 -51.39 -24.35
C LEU A 259 -19.10 -50.98 -23.31
N LEU A 260 -20.38 -51.12 -23.65
CA LEU A 260 -21.52 -50.66 -22.86
C LEU A 260 -22.32 -51.85 -22.34
N ASP A 261 -22.61 -51.86 -21.04
CA ASP A 261 -23.52 -52.79 -20.41
C ASP A 261 -24.86 -52.06 -20.18
N LEU A 262 -25.92 -52.52 -20.84
CA LEU A 262 -27.24 -51.90 -20.82
C LEU A 262 -28.23 -52.81 -20.08
N ASN A 263 -28.90 -52.28 -19.06
CA ASN A 263 -30.07 -52.91 -18.47
C ASN A 263 -31.30 -52.04 -18.73
N VAL A 264 -32.36 -52.60 -19.27
CA VAL A 264 -33.61 -51.90 -19.59
C VAL A 264 -34.74 -52.55 -18.82
N SER A 265 -35.63 -51.76 -18.28
CA SER A 265 -36.92 -52.17 -17.77
C SER A 265 -37.99 -51.42 -18.55
N PHE A 266 -39.06 -52.11 -18.91
CA PHE A 266 -40.15 -51.49 -19.63
C PHE A 266 -41.49 -52.00 -19.14
N LYS A 267 -42.47 -51.10 -19.16
CA LYS A 267 -43.87 -51.35 -18.85
C LYS A 267 -44.70 -50.73 -19.96
N PHE A 268 -45.45 -51.55 -20.66
CA PHE A 268 -46.25 -51.17 -21.80
C PHE A 268 -47.68 -51.63 -21.57
N ASN A 269 -48.66 -50.75 -21.76
CA ASN A 269 -50.06 -51.13 -21.69
C ASN A 269 -50.71 -51.01 -23.07
N LEU A 270 -51.13 -52.16 -23.63
CA LEU A 270 -51.71 -52.27 -24.98
C LEU A 270 -53.07 -51.57 -25.13
N THR A 271 -53.75 -51.27 -24.02
CA THR A 271 -55.10 -50.67 -24.03
C THR A 271 -55.07 -49.15 -24.06
N ASN A 272 -54.16 -48.52 -23.31
CA ASN A 272 -54.06 -47.05 -23.23
C ASN A 272 -52.80 -46.48 -23.90
N ASN A 273 -51.97 -47.33 -24.51
CA ASN A 273 -50.73 -46.96 -25.20
C ASN A 273 -49.72 -46.20 -24.32
N HIS A 274 -49.79 -46.33 -23.00
CA HIS A 274 -48.84 -45.73 -22.07
C HIS A 274 -47.61 -46.63 -21.94
N LYS A 275 -46.41 -46.05 -22.07
CA LYS A 275 -45.14 -46.76 -22.14
C LYS A 275 -44.15 -46.14 -21.17
N ILE A 276 -43.70 -46.86 -20.16
CA ILE A 276 -42.60 -46.38 -19.31
C ILE A 276 -41.40 -47.25 -19.61
N ILE A 277 -40.28 -46.62 -19.97
CA ILE A 277 -39.01 -47.30 -20.24
C ILE A 277 -37.95 -46.67 -19.35
N SER A 278 -37.37 -47.46 -18.46
CA SER A 278 -36.26 -47.04 -17.60
C SER A 278 -35.04 -47.90 -17.89
N GLY A 279 -33.93 -47.28 -18.25
CA GLY A 279 -32.67 -47.96 -18.56
C GLY A 279 -31.53 -47.50 -17.68
N SER A 280 -30.56 -48.38 -17.47
CA SER A 280 -29.24 -48.06 -16.92
C SER A 280 -28.16 -48.54 -17.89
N LEU A 281 -27.13 -47.72 -18.05
CA LEU A 281 -26.00 -47.94 -18.91
C LEU A 281 -24.73 -47.86 -18.07
N GLU A 282 -23.85 -48.85 -18.17
CA GLU A 282 -22.54 -48.83 -17.53
C GLU A 282 -21.42 -49.00 -18.57
N ALA A 283 -20.31 -48.29 -18.37
CA ALA A 283 -19.09 -48.46 -19.14
C ALA A 283 -17.88 -48.30 -18.23
N LYS A 284 -16.80 -49.03 -18.52
CA LYS A 284 -15.53 -48.97 -17.78
C LYS A 284 -14.38 -48.69 -18.73
N ASP A 285 -13.38 -47.97 -18.22
CA ASP A 285 -12.09 -47.71 -18.88
C ASP A 285 -12.22 -47.27 -20.35
N GLY A 286 -12.79 -46.08 -20.56
CA GLY A 286 -13.05 -45.53 -21.89
C GLY A 286 -12.80 -44.04 -22.03
N GLN A 287 -13.20 -43.47 -23.16
CA GLN A 287 -13.18 -42.02 -23.40
C GLN A 287 -14.55 -41.51 -23.81
N ILE A 288 -14.87 -40.29 -23.39
CA ILE A 288 -16.07 -39.57 -23.84
C ILE A 288 -15.67 -38.26 -24.51
N GLU A 289 -16.10 -38.06 -25.74
CA GLU A 289 -15.91 -36.83 -26.50
C GLU A 289 -17.23 -36.05 -26.55
N ILE A 290 -17.21 -34.79 -26.10
CA ILE A 290 -18.37 -33.88 -26.15
C ILE A 290 -17.91 -32.54 -26.74
N PRO A 291 -17.78 -32.41 -28.07
CA PRO A 291 -17.15 -31.26 -28.72
C PRO A 291 -17.82 -29.91 -28.43
N GLU A 292 -19.12 -29.93 -28.11
CA GLU A 292 -19.91 -28.74 -27.79
C GLU A 292 -19.57 -28.15 -26.41
N LEU A 293 -19.10 -28.96 -25.48
CA LEU A 293 -18.77 -28.54 -24.11
C LEU A 293 -17.26 -28.48 -23.88
N TYR A 294 -16.49 -29.40 -24.45
CA TYR A 294 -15.05 -29.56 -24.23
C TYR A 294 -14.29 -29.59 -25.56
N THR A 295 -12.99 -29.31 -25.50
CA THR A 295 -12.11 -29.33 -26.68
C THR A 295 -11.45 -30.69 -26.87
N ASP A 296 -11.07 -31.34 -25.77
CA ASP A 296 -10.37 -32.62 -25.77
C ASP A 296 -11.29 -33.75 -25.25
N PRO A 297 -11.14 -35.00 -25.73
CA PRO A 297 -11.81 -36.17 -25.15
C PRO A 297 -11.47 -36.35 -23.66
N MET A 298 -12.46 -36.74 -22.86
CA MET A 298 -12.31 -37.01 -21.43
C MET A 298 -12.25 -38.52 -21.19
N SER A 299 -11.12 -39.02 -20.69
CA SER A 299 -11.04 -40.41 -20.23
C SER A 299 -11.87 -40.62 -18.96
N PHE A 300 -12.45 -41.81 -18.78
CA PHE A 300 -13.16 -42.24 -17.57
C PHE A 300 -12.79 -43.67 -17.18
N THR A 301 -12.74 -43.95 -15.88
CA THR A 301 -12.63 -45.30 -15.31
C THR A 301 -14.00 -45.95 -15.15
N GLN A 302 -15.02 -45.14 -14.92
CA GLN A 302 -16.41 -45.59 -14.81
C GLN A 302 -17.36 -44.53 -15.33
N LEU A 303 -18.32 -44.93 -16.15
CA LEU A 303 -19.48 -44.16 -16.57
C LEU A 303 -20.73 -44.97 -16.23
N ARG A 304 -21.67 -44.36 -15.52
CA ARG A 304 -23.01 -44.91 -15.29
C ARG A 304 -24.04 -43.87 -15.70
N ALA A 305 -25.03 -44.25 -16.50
CA ALA A 305 -26.17 -43.40 -16.81
C ALA A 305 -27.47 -44.14 -16.50
N GLU A 306 -28.43 -43.47 -15.88
CA GLU A 306 -29.77 -43.97 -15.62
C GLU A 306 -30.76 -43.02 -16.29
N VAL A 307 -31.69 -43.54 -17.09
CA VAL A 307 -32.60 -42.72 -17.91
C VAL A 307 -34.01 -43.29 -17.85
N THR A 308 -35.01 -42.42 -17.76
CA THR A 308 -36.43 -42.80 -17.82
C THR A 308 -37.14 -42.02 -18.92
N PHE A 309 -38.01 -42.70 -19.65
CA PHE A 309 -38.83 -42.18 -20.74
C PHE A 309 -40.31 -42.53 -20.52
N ASP A 310 -41.21 -41.57 -20.78
CA ASP A 310 -42.66 -41.79 -20.86
C ASP A 310 -43.10 -42.24 -22.27
N ASP A 311 -42.23 -42.08 -23.25
CA ASP A 311 -42.30 -42.70 -24.58
C ASP A 311 -40.89 -42.65 -25.18
N ILE A 312 -40.44 -43.68 -25.91
CA ILE A 312 -39.09 -43.72 -26.50
C ILE A 312 -38.88 -42.64 -27.58
N GLU A 313 -39.99 -42.18 -28.18
CA GLU A 313 -40.01 -41.07 -29.13
C GLU A 313 -40.09 -39.69 -28.44
N SER A 314 -40.35 -39.66 -27.13
CA SER A 314 -40.39 -38.44 -26.33
C SER A 314 -39.05 -38.15 -25.65
N PRO A 315 -38.80 -36.89 -25.27
CA PRO A 315 -37.76 -36.52 -24.31
C PRO A 315 -37.69 -37.45 -23.09
N ALA A 316 -36.47 -37.74 -22.63
CA ALA A 316 -36.28 -38.37 -21.33
C ALA A 316 -36.91 -37.50 -20.22
N THR A 317 -37.73 -38.11 -19.37
CA THR A 317 -38.32 -37.42 -18.22
C THR A 317 -37.28 -37.12 -17.16
N SER A 318 -36.36 -38.07 -16.94
CA SER A 318 -35.19 -37.89 -16.08
C SER A 318 -33.98 -38.68 -16.59
N ALA A 319 -32.79 -38.13 -16.36
CA ALA A 319 -31.52 -38.76 -16.69
C ALA A 319 -30.46 -38.41 -15.63
N ILE A 320 -29.81 -39.41 -15.04
CA ILE A 320 -28.69 -39.21 -14.10
C ILE A 320 -27.44 -39.83 -14.72
N ILE A 321 -26.40 -39.02 -14.94
CA ILE A 321 -25.13 -39.46 -15.52
C ILE A 321 -24.02 -39.26 -14.50
N ASN A 322 -23.26 -40.31 -14.21
CA ASN A 322 -22.14 -40.31 -13.28
C ASN A 322 -20.86 -40.76 -14.00
N ILE A 323 -19.88 -39.88 -14.08
CA ILE A 323 -18.58 -40.11 -14.74
C ILE A 323 -17.47 -39.97 -13.70
N ARG A 324 -16.56 -40.93 -13.66
CA ARG A 324 -15.38 -40.93 -12.78
C ARG A 324 -14.13 -41.22 -13.60
N ASN A 325 -13.03 -40.49 -13.34
CA ASN A 325 -11.76 -40.68 -14.05
C ASN A 325 -10.51 -40.71 -13.14
N GLY A 326 -10.69 -41.04 -11.87
CA GLY A 326 -9.62 -41.09 -10.87
C GLY A 326 -9.29 -39.73 -10.22
N GLU A 327 -9.23 -38.65 -11.02
CA GLU A 327 -9.01 -37.28 -10.51
C GLU A 327 -10.33 -36.52 -10.26
N LEU A 328 -11.36 -36.78 -11.08
CA LEU A 328 -12.63 -36.07 -11.14
C LEU A 328 -13.81 -37.04 -11.05
N SER A 329 -14.88 -36.63 -10.37
CA SER A 329 -16.20 -37.26 -10.39
C SER A 329 -17.23 -36.21 -10.80
N VAL A 330 -18.02 -36.50 -11.82
CA VAL A 330 -19.08 -35.62 -12.35
C VAL A 330 -20.41 -36.35 -12.27
N ILE A 331 -21.41 -35.73 -11.68
CA ILE A 331 -22.80 -36.21 -11.63
C ILE A 331 -23.67 -35.15 -12.31
N ALA A 332 -24.42 -35.51 -13.34
CA ALA A 332 -25.38 -34.65 -14.01
C ALA A 332 -26.79 -35.23 -13.85
N ASP A 333 -27.71 -34.45 -13.28
CA ASP A 333 -29.14 -34.76 -13.17
C ASP A 333 -29.90 -33.87 -14.16
N LEU A 334 -30.53 -34.51 -15.14
CA LEU A 334 -31.32 -33.90 -16.20
C LEU A 334 -32.79 -34.24 -15.97
N LYS A 335 -33.66 -33.23 -15.93
CA LYS A 335 -35.11 -33.39 -15.76
C LYS A 335 -35.86 -32.60 -16.82
N TRP A 336 -36.92 -33.20 -17.35
CA TRP A 336 -37.88 -32.49 -18.21
C TRP A 336 -39.03 -31.95 -17.35
N ASP A 337 -39.18 -30.62 -17.32
CA ASP A 337 -40.33 -29.96 -16.71
C ASP A 337 -41.45 -29.86 -17.74
N SER A 338 -42.44 -30.74 -17.63
CA SER A 338 -43.57 -30.82 -18.56
C SER A 338 -44.48 -29.58 -18.50
N ALA A 339 -44.55 -28.87 -17.37
CA ALA A 339 -45.35 -27.66 -17.22
C ALA A 339 -44.66 -26.44 -17.84
N ALA A 340 -43.35 -26.29 -17.60
CA ALA A 340 -42.55 -25.20 -18.16
C ALA A 340 -42.10 -25.45 -19.61
N LYS A 341 -42.22 -26.70 -20.10
CA LYS A 341 -41.67 -27.18 -21.38
C LYS A 341 -40.17 -26.87 -21.52
N LYS A 342 -39.41 -27.15 -20.46
CA LYS A 342 -37.97 -26.87 -20.39
C LYS A 342 -37.22 -28.03 -19.77
N TYR A 343 -35.99 -28.23 -20.22
CA TYR A 343 -35.03 -29.07 -19.53
C TYR A 343 -34.37 -28.30 -18.40
N GLN A 344 -34.19 -28.96 -17.26
CA GLN A 344 -33.40 -28.51 -16.12
C GLN A 344 -32.22 -29.46 -15.94
N MET A 345 -31.01 -28.92 -15.84
CA MET A 345 -29.78 -29.69 -15.57
C MET A 345 -29.12 -29.16 -14.32
N GLU A 346 -28.80 -30.09 -13.42
CA GLU A 346 -27.96 -29.85 -12.26
C GLU A 346 -26.69 -30.71 -12.39
N LEU A 347 -25.53 -30.07 -12.47
CA LEU A 347 -24.24 -30.73 -12.62
C LEU A 347 -23.40 -30.50 -11.37
N HIS A 348 -22.92 -31.58 -10.77
CA HIS A 348 -22.03 -31.62 -9.62
C HIS A 348 -20.70 -32.26 -10.02
N ALA A 349 -19.63 -31.48 -10.08
CA ALA A 349 -18.27 -31.99 -10.29
C ALA A 349 -17.46 -31.88 -9.00
N SER A 350 -16.65 -32.88 -8.67
CA SER A 350 -15.79 -32.88 -7.48
C SER A 350 -14.45 -33.57 -7.72
N SER A 351 -13.41 -33.08 -7.06
CA SER A 351 -12.06 -33.65 -7.09
C SER A 351 -11.39 -33.54 -5.73
N LYS A 352 -10.77 -34.64 -5.27
CA LYS A 352 -9.94 -34.61 -4.06
C LYS A 352 -8.64 -33.84 -4.30
N LYS A 353 -8.05 -34.02 -5.50
CA LYS A 353 -6.78 -33.44 -5.93
C LYS A 353 -6.73 -33.39 -7.45
N ILE A 354 -6.43 -32.22 -8.02
CA ILE A 354 -6.23 -32.04 -9.47
C ILE A 354 -5.13 -30.99 -9.71
N ARG A 355 -4.26 -31.22 -10.69
CA ARG A 355 -3.28 -30.19 -11.11
C ARG A 355 -4.02 -29.05 -11.79
N ILE A 356 -3.69 -27.79 -11.48
CA ILE A 356 -4.43 -26.66 -12.02
C ILE A 356 -4.38 -26.58 -13.56
N LEU A 357 -3.29 -27.00 -14.17
CA LEU A 357 -3.16 -27.07 -15.62
C LEU A 357 -4.06 -28.15 -16.25
N ASN A 358 -4.42 -29.21 -15.52
CA ASN A 358 -5.38 -30.22 -15.98
C ASN A 358 -6.82 -29.69 -15.94
N LEU A 359 -7.12 -28.67 -15.11
CA LEU A 359 -8.45 -28.08 -15.02
C LEU A 359 -8.94 -27.53 -16.37
N TYR A 360 -8.01 -27.04 -17.21
CA TYR A 360 -8.33 -26.55 -18.56
C TYR A 360 -9.05 -27.59 -19.41
N LYS A 361 -8.63 -28.85 -19.33
CA LYS A 361 -9.24 -29.97 -20.10
C LYS A 361 -10.69 -30.22 -19.72
N TYR A 362 -11.07 -29.85 -18.50
CA TYR A 362 -12.40 -30.10 -17.93
C TYR A 362 -13.21 -28.81 -17.75
N TRP A 363 -12.73 -27.67 -18.26
CA TRP A 363 -13.45 -26.39 -18.17
C TRP A 363 -14.43 -26.25 -19.34
N PRO A 364 -15.76 -26.15 -19.10
CA PRO A 364 -16.74 -26.04 -20.18
C PRO A 364 -16.59 -24.73 -20.98
N LYS A 365 -16.60 -24.81 -22.32
CA LYS A 365 -16.51 -23.64 -23.23
C LYS A 365 -17.55 -22.55 -22.93
N LYS A 366 -18.77 -22.94 -22.54
CA LYS A 366 -19.83 -21.97 -22.19
C LYS A 366 -19.52 -21.10 -20.96
N LEU A 367 -18.56 -21.50 -20.14
CA LEU A 367 -18.10 -20.72 -18.98
C LEU A 367 -16.98 -19.73 -19.34
N ASP A 368 -16.68 -19.51 -20.61
CA ASP A 368 -15.64 -18.58 -21.07
C ASP A 368 -15.90 -17.12 -20.66
N HIS A 369 -17.13 -16.75 -20.30
CA HIS A 369 -17.42 -15.44 -19.71
C HIS A 369 -16.57 -15.15 -18.45
N TYR A 370 -16.24 -16.19 -17.68
CA TYR A 370 -15.38 -16.10 -16.50
C TYR A 370 -13.89 -15.97 -16.85
N LYS A 371 -13.53 -16.10 -18.13
CA LYS A 371 -12.17 -15.97 -18.68
C LYS A 371 -11.14 -16.88 -18.01
N ALA A 372 -11.56 -18.02 -17.47
CA ALA A 372 -10.66 -18.99 -16.84
C ALA A 372 -9.50 -19.41 -17.75
N PRO A 373 -9.69 -19.67 -19.07
CA PRO A 373 -8.58 -19.96 -20.00
C PRO A 373 -7.45 -18.91 -19.96
N ARG A 374 -7.78 -17.62 -20.03
CA ARG A 374 -6.79 -16.52 -20.02
C ARG A 374 -6.10 -16.34 -18.67
N PHE A 375 -6.76 -16.72 -17.57
CA PHE A 375 -6.11 -16.74 -16.26
C PHE A 375 -5.17 -17.94 -16.16
N LEU A 376 -5.58 -19.12 -16.64
CA LEU A 376 -4.75 -20.33 -16.63
C LEU A 376 -3.49 -20.17 -17.50
N GLU A 377 -3.53 -19.39 -18.58
CA GLU A 377 -2.32 -19.00 -19.33
C GLU A 377 -1.26 -18.28 -18.46
N LYS A 378 -1.70 -17.62 -17.38
CA LYS A 378 -0.81 -16.95 -16.43
C LYS A 378 -0.32 -17.87 -15.31
N VAL A 379 -0.88 -19.07 -15.18
CA VAL A 379 -0.49 -20.03 -14.13
C VAL A 379 0.58 -20.96 -14.66
N LYS A 380 1.72 -21.07 -13.96
CA LYS A 380 2.82 -21.97 -14.34
C LYS A 380 2.70 -23.35 -13.70
N SER A 381 2.26 -23.42 -12.45
CA SER A 381 2.13 -24.66 -11.66
C SER A 381 1.16 -24.46 -10.51
N GLY A 382 0.73 -25.57 -9.89
CA GLY A 382 -0.12 -25.58 -8.69
C GLY A 382 -1.04 -26.78 -8.61
N VAL A 383 -1.52 -27.06 -7.40
CA VAL A 383 -2.47 -28.16 -7.14
C VAL A 383 -3.72 -27.61 -6.48
N LEU A 384 -4.87 -28.13 -6.92
CA LEU A 384 -6.18 -27.84 -6.39
C LEU A 384 -6.66 -29.04 -5.55
N TYR A 385 -7.13 -28.78 -4.34
CA TYR A 385 -7.66 -29.74 -3.39
C TYR A 385 -9.09 -29.41 -3.03
N LYS A 386 -9.86 -30.45 -2.65
CA LYS A 386 -11.27 -30.31 -2.23
C LYS A 386 -12.07 -29.46 -3.22
N SER A 387 -11.84 -29.66 -4.52
CA SER A 387 -12.48 -28.92 -5.58
C SER A 387 -13.92 -29.42 -5.73
N SER A 388 -14.88 -28.52 -5.77
CA SER A 388 -16.29 -28.82 -6.06
C SER A 388 -16.88 -27.75 -6.96
N MET A 389 -17.73 -28.14 -7.90
CA MET A 389 -18.46 -27.24 -8.80
C MET A 389 -19.90 -27.74 -8.91
N TYR A 390 -20.83 -26.80 -8.77
CA TYR A 390 -22.26 -26.97 -8.99
C TYR A 390 -22.70 -26.01 -10.10
N ILE A 391 -23.44 -26.52 -11.07
CA ILE A 391 -24.00 -25.75 -12.19
C ILE A 391 -25.49 -26.09 -12.29
N LYS A 392 -26.33 -25.05 -12.36
CA LYS A 392 -27.73 -25.18 -12.73
C LYS A 392 -27.97 -24.49 -14.07
N ALA A 393 -28.58 -25.18 -15.02
CA ALA A 393 -28.85 -24.64 -16.34
C ALA A 393 -30.27 -25.03 -16.83
N LEU A 394 -30.81 -24.21 -17.72
CA LEU A 394 -32.12 -24.41 -18.35
C LEU A 394 -32.00 -24.40 -19.88
N SER A 395 -32.76 -25.25 -20.56
CA SER A 395 -32.87 -25.23 -22.02
C SER A 395 -34.31 -25.43 -22.49
N ASN A 396 -34.64 -24.92 -23.67
CA ASN A 396 -35.93 -25.16 -24.33
C ASN A 396 -35.91 -26.43 -25.20
N ASN A 397 -34.73 -27.00 -25.45
CA ASN A 397 -34.54 -28.21 -26.25
C ASN A 397 -33.40 -29.08 -25.69
N SER A 398 -33.16 -30.23 -26.31
CA SER A 398 -32.11 -31.17 -25.93
C SER A 398 -30.72 -30.80 -26.47
N ASP A 399 -30.58 -29.72 -27.25
CA ASP A 399 -29.30 -29.30 -27.82
C ASP A 399 -28.44 -28.66 -26.72
N LEU A 400 -27.25 -29.22 -26.47
CA LEU A 400 -26.32 -28.74 -25.44
C LEU A 400 -25.88 -27.29 -25.70
N SER A 401 -25.94 -26.83 -26.95
CA SER A 401 -25.60 -25.47 -27.35
C SER A 401 -26.64 -24.40 -26.96
N ASP A 402 -27.87 -24.77 -26.60
CA ASP A 402 -28.95 -23.84 -26.23
C ASP A 402 -29.17 -23.66 -24.71
N TRP A 403 -28.42 -24.40 -23.89
CA TRP A 403 -28.47 -24.30 -22.43
C TRP A 403 -28.01 -22.94 -21.90
N ASN A 404 -28.85 -22.32 -21.08
CA ASN A 404 -28.61 -21.07 -20.38
C ASN A 404 -28.22 -21.33 -18.91
N LEU A 405 -27.15 -20.69 -18.46
CA LEU A 405 -26.64 -20.82 -17.09
C LEU A 405 -27.52 -20.03 -16.09
N GLU A 406 -28.21 -20.74 -15.19
CA GLU A 406 -29.01 -20.14 -14.13
C GLU A 406 -28.21 -19.91 -12.85
N ASP A 407 -27.37 -20.85 -12.45
CA ASP A 407 -26.50 -20.70 -11.28
C ASP A 407 -25.20 -21.46 -11.46
N ILE A 408 -24.15 -20.97 -10.80
CA ILE A 408 -22.87 -21.66 -10.69
C ILE A 408 -22.27 -21.36 -9.33
N THR A 409 -21.80 -22.40 -8.65
CA THR A 409 -20.97 -22.29 -7.45
C THR A 409 -19.79 -23.23 -7.58
N ALA A 410 -18.56 -22.72 -7.59
CA ALA A 410 -17.36 -23.54 -7.54
C ALA A 410 -16.50 -23.13 -6.34
N GLN A 411 -15.97 -24.11 -5.61
CA GLN A 411 -15.09 -23.90 -4.47
C GLN A 411 -13.84 -24.77 -4.63
N VAL A 412 -12.69 -24.22 -4.28
CA VAL A 412 -11.42 -24.93 -4.36
C VAL A 412 -10.42 -24.41 -3.35
N ASN A 413 -9.57 -25.31 -2.85
CA ASN A 413 -8.36 -24.95 -2.12
C ASN A 413 -7.16 -25.07 -3.06
N PHE A 414 -6.37 -24.03 -3.24
CA PHE A 414 -5.15 -24.10 -4.05
C PHE A 414 -3.92 -24.14 -3.15
N GLN A 415 -2.87 -24.85 -3.57
CA GLN A 415 -1.60 -24.96 -2.87
C GLN A 415 -0.45 -24.89 -3.87
N ASP A 416 0.64 -24.23 -3.47
CA ASP A 416 1.87 -24.07 -4.23
C ASP A 416 1.62 -23.55 -5.67
N LEU A 417 0.68 -22.61 -5.78
CA LEU A 417 0.31 -22.00 -7.04
C LEU A 417 1.38 -20.97 -7.44
N THR A 418 1.87 -21.08 -8.67
CA THR A 418 2.77 -20.09 -9.27
C THR A 418 2.06 -19.32 -10.37
N VAL A 419 1.95 -18.00 -10.22
CA VAL A 419 1.20 -17.12 -11.13
C VAL A 419 2.08 -15.98 -11.64
N ASN A 420 2.05 -15.78 -12.96
CA ASN A 420 2.72 -14.69 -13.65
C ASN A 420 1.70 -13.63 -14.10
N ILE A 421 1.49 -12.59 -13.30
CA ILE A 421 0.45 -11.59 -13.57
C ILE A 421 0.83 -10.67 -14.74
N LEU A 422 2.09 -10.22 -14.77
CA LEU A 422 2.68 -9.36 -15.80
C LEU A 422 4.07 -9.89 -16.15
N PRO A 423 4.48 -9.90 -17.44
CA PRO A 423 5.79 -10.42 -17.85
C PRO A 423 7.00 -9.76 -17.18
N THR A 424 6.83 -8.51 -16.72
CA THR A 424 7.88 -7.65 -16.18
C THR A 424 7.99 -7.71 -14.66
N ILE A 425 7.05 -8.36 -13.97
CA ILE A 425 7.09 -8.61 -12.53
C ILE A 425 7.46 -10.08 -12.29
N PRO A 426 8.37 -10.40 -11.35
CA PRO A 426 8.63 -11.78 -10.95
C PRO A 426 7.34 -12.54 -10.60
N PRO A 427 7.24 -13.83 -10.94
CA PRO A 427 6.04 -14.61 -10.66
C PRO A 427 5.79 -14.69 -9.15
N ILE A 428 4.52 -14.65 -8.76
CA ILE A 428 4.11 -15.00 -7.40
C ILE A 428 4.26 -16.51 -7.26
N THR A 429 4.98 -16.97 -6.25
CA THR A 429 5.28 -18.39 -6.00
C THR A 429 4.72 -18.84 -4.65
N GLY A 430 4.54 -20.14 -4.46
CA GLY A 430 4.10 -20.72 -3.19
C GLY A 430 2.71 -20.26 -2.74
N LEU A 431 1.84 -19.81 -3.65
CA LEU A 431 0.55 -19.25 -3.26
C LEU A 431 -0.40 -20.37 -2.83
N SER A 432 -0.91 -20.29 -1.60
CA SER A 432 -1.86 -21.26 -1.04
C SER A 432 -3.08 -20.55 -0.44
N GLY A 433 -4.25 -21.16 -0.53
CA GLY A 433 -5.49 -20.51 -0.08
C GLY A 433 -6.77 -21.16 -0.60
N THR A 434 -7.84 -20.37 -0.65
CA THR A 434 -9.17 -20.82 -1.09
C THR A 434 -9.78 -19.87 -2.12
N SER A 435 -10.62 -20.41 -3.00
CA SER A 435 -11.34 -19.63 -4.01
C SER A 435 -12.78 -20.12 -4.12
N ILE A 436 -13.71 -19.17 -4.20
CA ILE A 436 -15.14 -19.40 -4.41
C ILE A 436 -15.60 -18.58 -5.61
N LEU A 437 -16.10 -19.26 -6.64
CA LEU A 437 -16.78 -18.66 -7.79
C LEU A 437 -18.29 -18.82 -7.60
N LYS A 438 -19.03 -17.73 -7.73
CA LYS A 438 -20.49 -17.69 -7.87
C LYS A 438 -20.86 -17.05 -9.20
N LYS A 439 -22.14 -17.14 -9.60
CA LYS A 439 -22.66 -16.52 -10.84
C LYS A 439 -22.23 -15.06 -11.03
N THR A 440 -22.19 -14.27 -9.95
CA THR A 440 -21.93 -12.83 -10.02
C THR A 440 -20.58 -12.41 -9.47
N ASN A 441 -19.82 -13.28 -8.80
CA ASN A 441 -18.52 -12.90 -8.23
C ASN A 441 -17.55 -14.07 -8.10
N LEU A 442 -16.26 -13.76 -8.11
CA LEU A 442 -15.18 -14.65 -7.67
C LEU A 442 -14.52 -14.00 -6.46
N ILE A 443 -14.33 -14.77 -5.39
CA ILE A 443 -13.54 -14.38 -4.22
C ILE A 443 -12.42 -15.39 -4.08
N ALA A 444 -11.18 -14.93 -4.04
CA ALA A 444 -10.01 -15.74 -3.74
C ALA A 444 -9.23 -15.14 -2.58
N THR A 445 -8.87 -15.96 -1.61
CA THR A 445 -8.09 -15.59 -0.43
C THR A 445 -6.85 -16.45 -0.38
N ALA A 446 -5.68 -15.83 -0.45
CA ALA A 446 -4.38 -16.46 -0.29
C ALA A 446 -3.87 -16.24 1.14
N THR A 447 -3.62 -17.33 1.86
CA THR A 447 -3.09 -17.29 3.23
C THR A 447 -1.57 -17.10 3.24
N GLU A 448 -0.89 -17.59 2.21
CA GLU A 448 0.57 -17.50 2.03
C GLU A 448 0.91 -17.36 0.55
N GLY A 449 2.10 -16.79 0.29
CA GLY A 449 2.73 -16.70 -1.02
C GLY A 449 3.99 -15.85 -0.95
N ALA A 450 4.74 -15.73 -2.04
CA ALA A 450 5.90 -14.86 -2.09
C ALA A 450 6.14 -14.27 -3.49
N ILE A 451 6.68 -13.06 -3.52
CA ILE A 451 7.25 -12.42 -4.71
C ILE A 451 8.72 -12.15 -4.41
N ASP A 452 9.61 -12.96 -4.98
CA ASP A 452 11.02 -13.02 -4.60
C ASP A 452 11.19 -13.21 -3.08
N ASP A 453 11.71 -12.18 -2.39
CA ASP A 453 11.97 -12.12 -0.95
C ASP A 453 10.86 -11.41 -0.15
N ILE A 454 9.75 -11.04 -0.80
CA ILE A 454 8.59 -10.38 -0.20
C ILE A 454 7.53 -11.45 0.09
N SER A 455 7.23 -11.69 1.36
CA SER A 455 6.17 -12.62 1.78
C SER A 455 4.81 -11.97 1.58
N LEU A 456 3.85 -12.70 1.03
CA LEU A 456 2.44 -12.33 0.97
C LEU A 456 1.68 -13.15 2.02
N LYS A 457 0.78 -12.49 2.75
CA LYS A 457 -0.10 -13.10 3.75
C LYS A 457 -1.51 -12.56 3.55
N ASP A 458 -2.52 -13.34 3.92
CA ASP A 458 -3.94 -12.93 4.01
C ASP A 458 -4.39 -11.95 2.90
N SER A 459 -4.08 -12.29 1.65
CA SER A 459 -4.34 -11.45 0.48
C SER A 459 -5.64 -11.87 -0.21
N ASN A 460 -6.51 -10.92 -0.52
CA ASN A 460 -7.84 -11.15 -1.06
C ASN A 460 -8.00 -10.56 -2.46
N ILE A 461 -8.73 -11.26 -3.32
CA ILE A 461 -9.15 -10.81 -4.64
C ILE A 461 -10.64 -11.00 -4.76
N ARG A 462 -11.35 -9.94 -5.15
CA ARG A 462 -12.78 -10.00 -5.49
C ARG A 462 -13.03 -9.45 -6.89
N ILE A 463 -13.64 -10.28 -7.73
CA ILE A 463 -14.00 -9.91 -9.10
C ILE A 463 -15.52 -9.99 -9.24
N SER A 464 -16.16 -8.89 -9.64
CA SER A 464 -17.60 -8.89 -9.97
C SER A 464 -17.83 -9.19 -11.45
N TYR A 465 -18.70 -10.16 -11.73
CA TYR A 465 -19.20 -10.52 -13.07
C TYR A 465 -20.62 -9.97 -13.33
N ASP A 466 -21.24 -9.33 -12.34
CA ASP A 466 -22.54 -8.71 -12.50
C ASP A 466 -22.52 -7.65 -13.60
N LYS A 467 -23.43 -7.78 -14.58
CA LYS A 467 -23.54 -6.85 -15.71
C LYS A 467 -24.22 -5.53 -15.31
N SER A 468 -24.94 -5.50 -14.19
CA SER A 468 -25.67 -4.33 -13.68
C SER A 468 -24.79 -3.36 -12.88
N GLN A 469 -23.63 -3.81 -12.40
CA GLN A 469 -22.69 -3.00 -11.62
C GLN A 469 -21.44 -2.62 -12.44
N PRO A 470 -20.76 -1.51 -12.11
CA PRO A 470 -19.48 -1.19 -12.71
C PRO A 470 -18.46 -2.29 -12.42
N ARG A 471 -17.83 -2.80 -13.49
CA ARG A 471 -16.99 -4.01 -13.46
C ARG A 471 -15.60 -3.67 -12.91
N TYR A 472 -15.44 -3.72 -11.60
CA TYR A 472 -14.14 -3.60 -10.93
C TYR A 472 -13.63 -4.96 -10.42
N ALA A 473 -12.30 -5.08 -10.36
CA ALA A 473 -11.60 -6.04 -9.53
C ALA A 473 -11.06 -5.31 -8.30
N GLU A 474 -11.39 -5.80 -7.12
CA GLU A 474 -10.89 -5.34 -5.83
C GLU A 474 -9.79 -6.30 -5.40
N ILE A 475 -8.62 -5.78 -5.05
CA ILE A 475 -7.46 -6.55 -4.63
C ILE A 475 -6.96 -5.94 -3.33
N GLU A 476 -6.87 -6.76 -2.29
CA GLU A 476 -6.26 -6.42 -1.00
C GLU A 476 -5.03 -7.32 -0.85
N LEU A 477 -3.85 -6.72 -0.85
CA LEU A 477 -2.57 -7.43 -0.70
C LEU A 477 -1.98 -7.07 0.65
N SER A 478 -1.61 -8.07 1.46
CA SER A 478 -0.78 -7.86 2.64
C SER A 478 0.57 -8.52 2.43
N ALA A 479 1.63 -7.73 2.57
CA ALA A 479 2.99 -8.11 2.23
C ALA A 479 3.97 -7.73 3.35
N GLU A 480 5.01 -8.54 3.55
CA GLU A 480 6.06 -8.29 4.52
C GLU A 480 7.43 -8.54 3.88
N GLY A 481 8.38 -7.61 4.05
CA GLY A 481 9.70 -7.75 3.44
C GLY A 481 10.65 -6.58 3.71
N ARG A 482 11.86 -6.67 3.16
CA ARG A 482 12.83 -5.57 3.20
C ARG A 482 12.33 -4.37 2.38
N VAL A 483 12.45 -3.17 2.94
CA VAL A 483 12.00 -1.92 2.28
C VAL A 483 12.64 -1.76 0.90
N GLU A 484 13.95 -2.00 0.80
CA GLU A 484 14.71 -1.93 -0.46
C GLU A 484 14.14 -2.86 -1.54
N SER A 485 13.75 -4.08 -1.16
CA SER A 485 13.13 -5.03 -2.09
C SER A 485 11.76 -4.56 -2.54
N ILE A 486 10.91 -4.10 -1.63
CA ILE A 486 9.59 -3.54 -1.98
C ILE A 486 9.74 -2.32 -2.89
N LEU A 487 10.62 -1.37 -2.55
CA LEU A 487 10.81 -0.12 -3.29
C LEU A 487 11.35 -0.38 -4.71
N ARG A 488 12.33 -1.27 -4.86
CA ARG A 488 12.87 -1.68 -6.16
C ARG A 488 11.79 -2.23 -7.08
N LYS A 489 10.83 -2.99 -6.54
CA LYS A 489 9.68 -3.51 -7.30
C LYS A 489 8.70 -2.40 -7.67
N LEU A 490 8.39 -1.49 -6.74
CA LEU A 490 7.54 -0.33 -7.03
C LEU A 490 8.17 0.60 -8.09
N LYS A 491 9.49 0.74 -8.14
CA LYS A 491 10.19 1.56 -9.15
C LYS A 491 10.25 0.92 -10.54
N GLN A 492 10.04 -0.39 -10.62
CA GLN A 492 9.90 -1.13 -11.89
C GLN A 492 8.46 -1.07 -12.44
N ASP A 493 7.58 -0.28 -11.81
CA ASP A 493 6.16 -0.18 -12.18
C ASP A 493 5.94 0.47 -13.57
N GLU A 494 5.69 -0.37 -14.56
CA GLU A 494 5.27 0.04 -15.91
C GLU A 494 3.82 0.57 -15.96
N LEU A 495 3.02 0.36 -14.91
CA LEU A 495 1.64 0.85 -14.83
C LEU A 495 1.55 2.33 -14.41
N GLY A 496 2.66 2.92 -13.94
CA GLY A 496 2.74 4.32 -13.52
C GLY A 496 1.77 4.66 -12.38
N LEU A 497 1.56 3.73 -11.45
CA LEU A 497 0.64 3.89 -10.32
C LEU A 497 1.11 5.01 -9.39
N ILE A 498 2.42 5.11 -9.15
CA ILE A 498 3.01 6.10 -8.25
C ILE A 498 3.77 7.15 -9.09
N PRO A 499 3.12 8.24 -9.52
CA PRO A 499 3.81 9.34 -10.16
C PRO A 499 4.84 9.96 -9.21
N ASN A 500 6.04 10.30 -9.73
CA ASN A 500 7.15 10.87 -8.97
C ASN A 500 7.75 9.96 -7.87
N ILE A 501 7.73 8.64 -8.05
CA ILE A 501 8.40 7.68 -7.15
C ILE A 501 9.92 7.91 -7.02
N THR A 502 10.51 8.65 -7.96
CA THR A 502 11.91 9.12 -7.91
C THR A 502 12.20 10.05 -6.74
N SER A 503 11.19 10.65 -6.10
CA SER A 503 11.36 11.46 -4.90
C SER A 503 11.64 10.65 -3.62
N ILE A 504 11.50 9.31 -3.67
CA ILE A 504 11.81 8.41 -2.55
C ILE A 504 13.28 7.96 -2.68
N PRO A 505 14.14 8.17 -1.67
CA PRO A 505 15.54 7.71 -1.68
C PRO A 505 15.69 6.21 -2.01
N ASP A 506 16.67 5.86 -2.84
CA ASP A 506 16.89 4.46 -3.30
C ASP A 506 17.33 3.49 -2.20
N ASN A 507 17.99 4.01 -1.14
CA ASN A 507 18.71 3.19 -0.16
C ASN A 507 18.06 3.23 1.24
N ILE A 508 16.73 3.19 1.31
CA ILE A 508 16.02 3.09 2.59
C ILE A 508 16.12 1.65 3.10
N GLY A 509 16.78 1.47 4.25
CA GLY A 509 16.83 0.21 4.97
C GLY A 509 15.61 0.00 5.88
N GLY A 510 15.43 -1.23 6.37
CA GLY A 510 14.38 -1.59 7.33
C GLY A 510 13.50 -2.74 6.82
N TYR A 511 12.53 -3.10 7.64
CA TYR A 511 11.53 -4.13 7.35
C TYR A 511 10.14 -3.51 7.35
N ALA A 512 9.36 -3.73 6.29
CA ALA A 512 8.04 -3.14 6.11
C ALA A 512 6.94 -4.20 6.14
N ASN A 513 5.87 -3.89 6.85
CA ASN A 513 4.56 -4.52 6.71
C ASN A 513 3.71 -3.61 5.84
N LEU A 514 3.27 -4.08 4.68
CA LEU A 514 2.60 -3.31 3.64
C LEU A 514 1.21 -3.90 3.37
N THR A 515 0.17 -3.06 3.39
CA THR A 515 -1.16 -3.39 2.92
C THR A 515 -1.52 -2.52 1.72
N VAL A 516 -1.90 -3.12 0.59
CA VAL A 516 -2.28 -2.43 -0.63
C VAL A 516 -3.70 -2.79 -1.02
N ASN A 517 -4.57 -1.78 -1.07
CA ASN A 517 -5.91 -1.89 -1.62
C ASN A 517 -5.91 -1.32 -3.04
N LEU A 518 -6.27 -2.13 -4.04
CA LEU A 518 -6.40 -1.72 -5.44
C LEU A 518 -7.83 -1.95 -5.94
N THR A 519 -8.33 -1.00 -6.74
CA THR A 519 -9.58 -1.15 -7.48
C THR A 519 -9.31 -0.86 -8.95
N ILE A 520 -9.41 -1.91 -9.78
CA ILE A 520 -9.04 -1.89 -11.20
C ILE A 520 -10.28 -2.08 -12.08
N PRO A 521 -10.55 -1.21 -13.07
CA PRO A 521 -11.64 -1.42 -14.02
C PRO A 521 -11.34 -2.59 -14.96
N ARG A 522 -12.32 -3.46 -15.20
CA ARG A 522 -12.20 -4.65 -16.08
C ARG A 522 -12.16 -4.30 -17.58
N SER A 523 -12.47 -3.06 -17.97
CA SER A 523 -12.31 -2.58 -19.35
C SER A 523 -10.81 -2.53 -19.66
N GLY A 524 -10.34 -3.36 -20.59
CA GLY A 524 -8.93 -3.74 -20.78
C GLY A 524 -7.91 -2.66 -21.16
N THR A 525 -8.15 -1.39 -20.87
CA THR A 525 -7.14 -0.32 -20.93
C THR A 525 -6.83 0.19 -19.53
N LEU A 526 -5.70 -0.26 -18.99
CA LEU A 526 -5.08 0.27 -17.77
C LEU A 526 -4.50 1.66 -18.09
N LYS A 527 -5.35 2.69 -18.15
CA LYS A 527 -4.88 4.08 -18.26
C LYS A 527 -4.55 4.63 -16.87
N PRO A 528 -3.38 5.30 -16.68
CA PRO A 528 -3.09 6.04 -15.45
C PRO A 528 -4.24 6.99 -15.10
N GLY A 529 -4.65 7.01 -13.83
CA GLY A 529 -5.76 7.84 -13.33
C GLY A 529 -7.14 7.17 -13.24
N ARG A 530 -7.34 5.95 -13.78
CA ARG A 530 -8.57 5.15 -13.56
C ARG A 530 -8.43 4.05 -12.52
N ILE A 531 -7.21 3.80 -12.05
CA ILE A 531 -6.90 2.84 -10.99
C ILE A 531 -6.95 3.59 -9.67
N ARG A 532 -7.81 3.14 -8.76
CA ARG A 532 -7.81 3.65 -7.38
C ARG A 532 -6.94 2.73 -6.55
N TYR A 533 -6.04 3.30 -5.76
CA TYR A 533 -5.25 2.52 -4.83
C TYR A 533 -5.04 3.26 -3.51
N THR A 534 -4.78 2.51 -2.46
CA THR A 534 -4.28 3.02 -1.18
C THR A 534 -3.29 2.00 -0.66
N ALA A 535 -2.06 2.43 -0.42
CA ALA A 535 -1.02 1.61 0.18
C ALA A 535 -0.69 2.17 1.57
N VAL A 536 -0.69 1.31 2.58
CA VAL A 536 -0.29 1.65 3.95
C VAL A 536 0.88 0.76 4.32
N ALA A 537 1.97 1.34 4.83
CA ALA A 537 3.14 0.59 5.26
C ALA A 537 3.62 1.03 6.63
N GLU A 538 3.91 0.06 7.49
CA GLU A 538 4.62 0.24 8.76
C GLU A 538 6.05 -0.25 8.59
N ILE A 539 7.03 0.62 8.77
CA ILE A 539 8.46 0.31 8.60
C ILE A 539 9.14 0.30 9.95
N LYS A 540 9.79 -0.81 10.29
CA LYS A 540 10.60 -1.00 11.50
C LYS A 540 12.09 -0.99 11.16
N ASP A 541 12.89 -0.51 12.11
CA ASP A 541 14.34 -0.35 11.98
C ASP A 541 14.74 0.38 10.71
N ALA A 542 13.97 1.40 10.34
CA ALA A 542 14.22 2.20 9.15
C ALA A 542 15.58 2.89 9.24
N ASN A 543 16.36 2.80 8.17
CA ASN A 543 17.57 3.59 7.98
C ASN A 543 17.39 4.49 6.76
N VAL A 544 17.32 5.80 6.96
CA VAL A 544 17.13 6.77 5.87
C VAL A 544 18.41 7.59 5.73
N PRO A 545 19.21 7.39 4.67
CA PRO A 545 20.42 8.17 4.44
C PRO A 545 20.07 9.63 4.13
N ASN A 546 20.96 10.56 4.51
CA ASN A 546 20.83 12.00 4.24
C ASN A 546 19.45 12.57 4.63
N PHE A 547 18.95 12.20 5.81
CA PHE A 547 17.63 12.60 6.29
C PHE A 547 17.56 14.09 6.65
N LEU A 548 18.59 14.59 7.34
CA LEU A 548 18.77 15.98 7.74
C LEU A 548 20.26 16.25 8.03
N PHE A 549 20.81 17.39 7.61
CA PHE A 549 22.21 17.80 7.86
C PHE A 549 23.28 16.78 7.41
N ASP A 550 23.08 16.14 6.26
CA ASP A 550 23.93 15.04 5.76
C ASP A 550 24.04 13.82 6.72
N LYS A 551 23.16 13.75 7.72
CA LYS A 551 23.09 12.66 8.69
C LYS A 551 21.97 11.70 8.34
N GLN A 552 22.18 10.43 8.67
CA GLN A 552 21.18 9.38 8.48
C GLN A 552 20.20 9.31 9.66
N LEU A 553 18.94 9.03 9.37
CA LEU A 553 17.96 8.62 10.38
C LEU A 553 18.16 7.13 10.67
N SER A 554 18.42 6.77 11.93
CA SER A 554 18.64 5.38 12.35
C SER A 554 17.53 4.87 13.28
N LYS A 555 17.32 3.54 13.29
CA LYS A 555 16.31 2.85 14.12
C LYS A 555 14.91 3.49 14.02
N GLY A 556 14.54 3.90 12.81
CA GLY A 556 13.27 4.58 12.58
C GLY A 556 12.08 3.64 12.68
N LYS A 557 10.97 4.15 13.22
CA LYS A 557 9.63 3.58 13.08
C LYS A 557 8.80 4.55 12.27
N LEU A 558 8.43 4.15 11.06
CA LEU A 558 7.78 5.02 10.08
C LEU A 558 6.43 4.44 9.67
N ASP A 559 5.41 5.28 9.63
CA ASP A 559 4.10 4.98 9.07
C ASP A 559 3.95 5.73 7.75
N LEU A 560 3.62 5.02 6.68
CA LEU A 560 3.53 5.54 5.33
C LEU A 560 2.14 5.26 4.76
N THR A 561 1.49 6.27 4.18
CA THR A 561 0.24 6.11 3.42
C THR A 561 0.40 6.74 2.04
N ILE A 562 0.15 5.99 0.98
CA ILE A 562 0.24 6.43 -0.41
C ILE A 562 -1.13 6.35 -1.07
N THR A 563 -1.51 7.43 -1.75
CA THR A 563 -2.72 7.56 -2.58
C THR A 563 -2.35 8.23 -3.90
N PRO A 564 -3.21 8.18 -4.95
CA PRO A 564 -2.92 8.86 -6.21
C PRO A 564 -2.65 10.37 -6.10
N SER A 565 -3.17 11.04 -5.07
CA SER A 565 -3.02 12.50 -4.89
C SER A 565 -1.90 12.89 -3.94
N LYS A 566 -1.59 12.06 -2.93
CA LYS A 566 -0.60 12.37 -1.89
C LYS A 566 0.05 11.13 -1.28
N MET A 567 1.27 11.33 -0.79
CA MET A 567 1.99 10.41 0.10
C MET A 567 2.19 11.10 1.45
N SER A 568 1.81 10.45 2.54
CA SER A 568 2.02 10.92 3.90
C SER A 568 2.95 9.95 4.61
N VAL A 569 3.99 10.48 5.25
CA VAL A 569 4.94 9.72 6.07
C VAL A 569 5.10 10.40 7.41
N SER A 570 4.94 9.65 8.48
CA SER A 570 5.20 10.11 9.84
C SER A 570 6.05 9.09 10.57
N GLY A 571 6.75 9.52 11.61
CA GLY A 571 7.56 8.59 12.37
C GLY A 571 8.53 9.25 13.32
N HIS A 572 9.32 8.41 13.96
CA HIS A 572 10.41 8.83 14.83
C HIS A 572 11.62 7.92 14.63
N GLY A 573 12.79 8.44 14.94
CA GLY A 573 14.05 7.72 14.88
C GLY A 573 15.16 8.52 15.55
N PHE A 574 16.40 8.14 15.30
CA PHE A 574 17.56 8.78 15.92
C PHE A 574 18.48 9.43 14.89
N LEU A 575 18.80 10.70 15.11
CA LEU A 575 19.83 11.47 14.42
C LEU A 575 20.97 11.67 15.43
N ASP A 576 22.15 11.09 15.23
CA ASP A 576 23.27 11.16 16.18
C ASP A 576 22.90 10.89 17.65
N LYS A 577 22.12 9.82 17.88
CA LYS A 577 21.60 9.39 19.20
C LYS A 577 20.52 10.31 19.78
N GLN A 578 20.16 11.40 19.11
CA GLN A 578 19.06 12.26 19.52
C GLN A 578 17.76 11.84 18.85
N LEU A 579 16.67 11.81 19.62
CA LEU A 579 15.36 11.45 19.10
C LEU A 579 14.84 12.57 18.19
N VAL A 580 14.44 12.21 16.98
CA VAL A 580 13.75 13.10 16.04
C VAL A 580 12.40 12.48 15.70
N SER A 581 11.38 13.32 15.65
CA SER A 581 10.06 12.97 15.12
C SER A 581 9.71 13.87 13.96
N PHE A 582 8.99 13.32 12.97
CA PHE A 582 8.63 14.07 11.77
C PHE A 582 7.28 13.65 11.22
N ASP A 583 6.65 14.57 10.52
CA ASP A 583 5.47 14.35 9.69
C ASP A 583 5.70 15.04 8.35
N GLN A 584 5.43 14.36 7.24
CA GLN A 584 5.63 14.88 5.91
C GLN A 584 4.51 14.44 4.97
N ILE A 585 4.00 15.39 4.19
CA ILE A 585 3.03 15.15 3.13
C ILE A 585 3.64 15.60 1.80
N ASN A 586 3.83 14.65 0.88
CA ASN A 586 4.20 14.92 -0.50
C ASN A 586 2.94 14.90 -1.38
N PHE A 587 2.69 15.98 -2.11
CA PHE A 587 1.59 16.04 -3.07
C PHE A 587 2.06 15.53 -4.43
N LEU A 588 1.44 14.46 -4.91
CA LEU A 588 1.87 13.74 -6.12
C LEU A 588 1.24 14.28 -7.41
N SER A 589 0.23 15.15 -7.31
CA SER A 589 -0.40 15.78 -8.47
C SER A 589 0.58 16.69 -9.23
N PRO A 590 0.68 16.57 -10.57
CA PRO A 590 1.52 17.47 -11.38
C PRO A 590 1.18 18.95 -11.20
N ASN A 591 -0.09 19.26 -10.98
CA ASN A 591 -0.64 20.61 -10.85
C ASN A 591 -0.67 21.13 -9.39
N ALA A 592 -0.08 20.40 -8.45
CA ALA A 592 -0.04 20.86 -7.06
C ALA A 592 0.82 22.13 -6.93
N ILE A 593 0.27 23.17 -6.27
CA ILE A 593 1.01 24.40 -5.94
C ILE A 593 2.09 24.10 -4.90
N VAL A 594 1.80 23.21 -3.96
CA VAL A 594 2.72 22.73 -2.93
C VAL A 594 3.22 21.35 -3.32
N ARG A 595 4.55 21.14 -3.30
CA ARG A 595 5.20 19.84 -3.56
C ARG A 595 5.26 19.00 -2.31
N TYR A 596 5.71 19.58 -1.19
CA TYR A 596 5.67 18.91 0.09
C TYR A 596 5.51 19.89 1.26
N GLN A 597 4.97 19.37 2.35
CA GLN A 597 4.99 19.99 3.68
C GLN A 597 5.67 19.03 4.65
N ARG A 598 6.51 19.55 5.53
CA ARG A 598 7.28 18.76 6.49
C ARG A 598 7.32 19.47 7.84
N ALA A 599 6.95 18.77 8.91
CA ALA A 599 7.15 19.20 10.29
C ALA A 599 8.22 18.30 10.92
N LEU A 600 9.18 18.91 11.61
CA LEU A 600 10.28 18.24 12.30
C LEU A 600 10.33 18.72 13.75
N LYS A 601 10.48 17.77 14.69
CA LYS A 601 10.81 18.07 16.08
C LYS A 601 12.04 17.28 16.47
N LEU A 602 13.08 17.97 16.90
CA LEU A 602 14.36 17.38 17.29
C LEU A 602 15.05 18.26 18.33
N VAL A 603 16.07 17.71 18.97
CA VAL A 603 17.03 18.50 19.74
C VAL A 603 18.33 18.52 18.92
N VAL A 604 18.85 19.72 18.67
CA VAL A 604 20.09 19.94 17.92
C VAL A 604 21.14 20.48 18.88
N ASP A 605 22.41 20.15 18.66
CA ASP A 605 23.48 20.85 19.38
C ASP A 605 23.67 22.26 18.80
N GLY A 606 23.78 23.27 19.66
CA GLY A 606 23.96 24.66 19.24
C GLY A 606 25.10 24.86 18.25
N GLN A 607 26.20 24.12 18.39
CA GLN A 607 27.36 24.23 17.49
C GLN A 607 27.06 23.75 16.07
N GLU A 608 26.06 22.88 15.90
CA GLU A 608 25.63 22.45 14.57
C GLU A 608 24.77 23.51 13.89
N LEU A 609 23.96 24.26 14.66
CA LEU A 609 23.16 25.36 14.14
C LEU A 609 24.03 26.56 13.72
N GLU A 610 25.16 26.79 14.38
CA GLU A 610 26.14 27.83 14.01
C GLU A 610 26.58 27.71 12.54
N ARG A 611 26.72 26.48 12.02
CA ARG A 611 27.15 26.23 10.63
C ARG A 611 26.16 26.71 9.57
N PHE A 612 24.91 26.99 9.97
CA PHE A 612 23.84 27.42 9.07
C PHE A 612 23.44 28.88 9.28
N LEU A 613 23.96 29.53 10.33
CA LEU A 613 23.69 30.92 10.67
C LEU A 613 24.95 31.75 10.39
N ASP A 614 25.22 32.06 9.12
CA ASP A 614 26.32 32.97 8.77
C ASP A 614 26.13 34.37 9.38
N TYR A 615 24.88 34.77 9.66
CA TYR A 615 24.52 36.06 10.24
C TYR A 615 23.25 35.98 11.10
N PRO A 616 23.20 36.59 12.30
CA PRO A 616 24.30 37.22 13.04
C PRO A 616 25.28 36.19 13.66
N PRO A 617 26.52 36.57 14.00
CA PRO A 617 27.50 35.69 14.63
C PRO A 617 27.08 35.38 16.07
N LEU A 618 26.15 34.44 16.20
CA LEU A 618 25.64 33.90 17.44
C LEU A 618 26.42 32.64 17.75
N GLU A 619 27.12 32.63 18.88
CA GLU A 619 27.73 31.41 19.40
C GLU A 619 26.74 30.70 20.33
N MET A 620 26.45 29.45 20.03
CA MET A 620 25.45 28.60 20.67
C MET A 620 26.09 27.32 21.16
N LEU A 621 26.02 27.06 22.47
CA LEU A 621 26.53 25.82 23.06
C LEU A 621 25.46 25.12 23.89
N GLY A 622 25.30 23.82 23.67
CA GLY A 622 24.36 22.96 24.38
C GLY A 622 23.11 22.62 23.56
N PRO A 623 22.17 21.87 24.15
CA PRO A 623 20.99 21.37 23.43
C PRO A 623 20.02 22.50 23.08
N VAL A 624 19.41 22.40 21.91
CA VAL A 624 18.40 23.33 21.38
C VAL A 624 17.19 22.53 20.89
N PRO A 625 16.15 22.35 21.72
CA PRO A 625 14.86 21.85 21.23
C PRO A 625 14.34 22.73 20.10
N THR A 626 14.13 22.11 18.94
CA THR A 626 13.88 22.78 17.67
C THR A 626 12.65 22.18 17.01
N GLU A 627 11.68 23.03 16.68
CA GLU A 627 10.56 22.71 15.81
C GLU A 627 10.72 23.45 14.47
N ILE A 628 10.71 22.73 13.36
CA ILE A 628 10.82 23.28 12.00
C ILE A 628 9.60 22.87 11.19
N GLU A 629 8.97 23.81 10.50
CA GLU A 629 7.97 23.54 9.48
C GLU A 629 8.47 24.05 8.13
N THR A 630 8.46 23.19 7.12
CA THR A 630 8.91 23.50 5.75
C THR A 630 7.77 23.27 4.76
N THR A 631 7.49 24.26 3.92
CA THR A 631 6.59 24.14 2.77
C THR A 631 7.37 24.39 1.50
N ARG A 632 7.47 23.38 0.62
CA ARG A 632 8.10 23.51 -0.70
C ARG A 632 7.03 23.73 -1.76
N PHE A 633 7.14 24.81 -2.51
CA PHE A 633 6.25 25.14 -3.62
C PHE A 633 6.75 24.55 -4.95
N SER A 634 5.84 24.43 -5.92
CA SER A 634 6.13 23.84 -7.24
C SER A 634 7.00 24.70 -8.14
N ASN A 635 7.14 25.99 -7.85
CA ASN A 635 8.03 26.92 -8.53
C ASN A 635 9.49 26.90 -8.00
N GLY A 636 9.78 26.07 -6.99
CA GLY A 636 11.12 25.97 -6.40
C GLY A 636 11.35 26.83 -5.15
N LEU A 637 10.40 27.69 -4.78
CA LEU A 637 10.45 28.42 -3.51
C LEU A 637 10.15 27.49 -2.34
N SER A 638 10.79 27.73 -1.20
CA SER A 638 10.51 27.06 0.07
C SER A 638 10.29 28.08 1.15
N GLU A 639 9.26 27.91 1.96
CA GLU A 639 9.07 28.67 3.20
C GLU A 639 9.40 27.77 4.38
N VAL A 640 10.25 28.24 5.28
CA VAL A 640 10.70 27.52 6.47
C VAL A 640 10.40 28.36 7.69
N SER A 641 9.57 27.86 8.59
CA SER A 641 9.36 28.47 9.90
C SER A 641 10.03 27.63 10.98
N GLY A 642 10.58 28.29 12.00
CA GLY A 642 11.27 27.61 13.08
C GLY A 642 10.98 28.21 14.44
N LEU A 643 10.93 27.36 15.46
CA LEU A 643 10.85 27.69 16.87
C LEU A 643 11.95 26.93 17.61
N LEU A 644 12.91 27.69 18.16
CA LEU A 644 14.02 27.16 18.93
C LEU A 644 13.83 27.57 20.39
N ASP A 645 13.84 26.60 21.30
CA ASP A 645 13.93 26.83 22.73
C ASP A 645 15.40 26.96 23.13
N LEU A 646 15.76 28.12 23.68
CA LEU A 646 17.14 28.46 24.03
C LEU A 646 17.36 28.45 25.55
N GLN A 647 16.41 27.95 26.34
CA GLN A 647 16.49 28.02 27.80
C GLN A 647 17.78 27.39 28.34
N ASP A 648 18.09 26.16 27.92
CA ASP A 648 19.26 25.41 28.37
C ASP A 648 20.50 25.61 27.50
N THR A 649 20.39 26.46 26.47
CA THR A 649 21.50 26.82 25.58
C THR A 649 22.25 28.03 26.14
N LYS A 650 23.58 27.94 26.16
CA LYS A 650 24.44 29.10 26.36
C LYS A 650 24.52 29.88 25.04
N LEU A 651 24.24 31.17 25.09
CA LEU A 651 24.28 32.06 23.92
C LEU A 651 25.26 33.20 24.18
N THR A 652 26.18 33.44 23.26
CA THR A 652 27.12 34.58 23.31
C THR A 652 27.04 35.41 22.03
N ILE A 653 27.14 36.72 22.19
CA ILE A 653 27.39 37.67 21.10
C ILE A 653 28.68 38.40 21.46
N PRO A 654 29.85 37.87 21.08
CA PRO A 654 31.15 38.40 21.51
C PRO A 654 31.31 39.90 21.22
N HIS A 655 30.92 40.33 20.01
CA HIS A 655 31.03 41.73 19.57
C HIS A 655 30.15 42.73 20.33
N LEU A 656 29.14 42.25 21.08
CA LEU A 656 28.29 43.09 21.92
C LEU A 656 28.55 42.87 23.42
N ASN A 657 29.61 42.10 23.76
CA ASN A 657 29.95 41.69 25.12
C ASN A 657 28.73 41.16 25.89
N TRP A 658 27.87 40.43 25.19
CA TRP A 658 26.61 39.95 25.72
C TRP A 658 26.62 38.43 25.83
N ARG A 659 26.08 37.92 26.95
CA ARG A 659 25.99 36.50 27.22
C ARG A 659 24.70 36.15 27.94
N LYS A 660 24.09 35.05 27.52
CA LYS A 660 23.04 34.35 28.24
C LYS A 660 23.62 33.04 28.79
N PRO A 661 23.59 32.82 30.13
CA PRO A 661 23.95 31.52 30.69
C PRO A 661 22.88 30.46 30.37
N ALA A 662 23.26 29.19 30.42
CA ALA A 662 22.30 28.08 30.38
C ALA A 662 21.35 28.15 31.59
N GLY A 663 20.08 27.80 31.40
CA GLY A 663 19.01 27.86 32.39
C GLY A 663 18.21 29.19 32.41
N ALA A 664 18.75 30.27 31.85
CA ALA A 664 17.99 31.51 31.66
C ALA A 664 16.97 31.35 30.51
N ALA A 665 15.80 31.98 30.58
CA ALA A 665 14.80 31.88 29.52
C ALA A 665 15.34 32.42 28.17
N GLY A 666 15.04 31.72 27.09
CA GLY A 666 15.36 32.16 25.74
C GLY A 666 14.55 31.45 24.66
N ARG A 667 14.23 32.14 23.58
CA ARG A 667 13.48 31.62 22.43
C ARG A 667 13.84 32.38 21.15
N LEU A 668 13.97 31.65 20.05
CA LEU A 668 14.11 32.20 18.71
C LEU A 668 12.96 31.70 17.82
N ARG A 669 12.28 32.62 17.14
CA ARG A 669 11.27 32.32 16.12
C ARG A 669 11.68 32.96 14.81
N PHE A 670 11.59 32.20 13.71
CA PHE A 670 11.88 32.76 12.39
C PHE A 670 10.89 32.27 11.33
N LEU A 671 10.77 33.05 10.25
CA LEU A 671 10.12 32.69 9.00
C LEU A 671 11.06 33.08 7.86
N ALA A 672 11.56 32.09 7.14
CA ALA A 672 12.56 32.24 6.09
C ALA A 672 12.04 31.76 4.74
N GLU A 673 12.50 32.38 3.67
CA GLU A 673 12.27 31.96 2.29
C GLU A 673 13.58 31.53 1.64
N PHE A 674 13.50 30.42 0.91
CA PHE A 674 14.60 29.87 0.13
C PHE A 674 14.19 29.74 -1.33
N ASP A 675 15.07 30.12 -2.25
CA ASP A 675 14.93 29.83 -3.67
C ASP A 675 16.01 28.84 -4.08
N GLN A 676 15.61 27.68 -4.60
CA GLN A 676 16.54 26.60 -4.99
C GLN A 676 17.63 26.33 -3.94
N GLU A 677 17.23 26.25 -2.66
CA GLU A 677 18.09 25.99 -1.48
C GLU A 677 18.93 27.19 -1.00
N THR A 678 18.90 28.31 -1.70
CA THR A 678 19.57 29.55 -1.28
C THR A 678 18.63 30.40 -0.43
N LEU A 679 19.07 30.83 0.76
CA LEU A 679 18.31 31.74 1.62
C LEU A 679 18.16 33.09 0.90
N THR A 680 16.92 33.55 0.69
CA THR A 680 16.64 34.82 0.04
C THR A 680 16.08 35.86 1.00
N ARG A 681 15.36 35.42 2.04
CA ARG A 681 14.70 36.33 2.96
C ARG A 681 14.47 35.71 4.34
N PHE A 682 14.69 36.47 5.40
CA PHE A 682 13.99 36.30 6.67
C PHE A 682 12.81 37.26 6.70
N LYS A 683 11.59 36.77 6.50
CA LYS A 683 10.35 37.57 6.66
C LYS A 683 10.16 38.04 8.10
N ARG A 684 10.63 37.22 9.05
CA ARG A 684 10.58 37.51 10.48
C ARG A 684 11.71 36.80 11.19
N LEU A 685 12.37 37.51 12.09
CA LEU A 685 13.36 36.99 13.02
C LEU A 685 13.08 37.63 14.39
N ASN A 686 12.64 36.81 15.34
CA ASN A 686 12.30 37.25 16.69
C ASN A 686 13.10 36.46 17.73
N LEU A 687 14.04 37.13 18.38
CA LEU A 687 14.90 36.55 19.42
C LEU A 687 14.59 37.23 20.75
N VAL A 688 14.25 36.45 21.77
CA VAL A 688 14.11 36.93 23.15
C VAL A 688 14.94 36.03 24.05
N ALA A 689 15.94 36.58 24.72
CA ALA A 689 16.90 35.81 25.49
C ALA A 689 17.47 36.67 26.63
N ALA A 690 17.25 36.30 27.90
CA ALA A 690 17.63 37.13 29.05
C ALA A 690 17.20 38.61 28.90
N ASP A 691 18.14 39.54 28.79
CA ASP A 691 17.92 40.97 28.58
C ASP A 691 18.11 41.44 27.12
N LEU A 692 18.23 40.49 26.19
CA LEU A 692 18.22 40.69 24.73
C LEU A 692 16.81 40.43 24.16
N SER A 693 16.31 41.37 23.37
CA SER A 693 15.09 41.22 22.56
C SER A 693 15.32 41.85 21.20
N MET A 694 15.14 41.08 20.13
CA MET A 694 15.32 41.52 18.75
C MET A 694 14.12 41.10 17.90
N ASP A 695 13.62 42.02 17.09
CA ASP A 695 12.63 41.78 16.04
C ASP A 695 13.12 42.45 14.75
N ALA A 696 13.30 41.64 13.70
CA ALA A 696 13.92 42.06 12.45
C ALA A 696 13.41 41.27 11.23
N ASP A 697 13.62 41.84 10.04
CA ASP A 697 13.52 41.17 8.75
C ASP A 697 14.81 41.38 7.95
N ALA A 698 15.13 40.47 7.04
CA ALA A 698 16.35 40.54 6.22
C ALA A 698 16.15 39.98 4.82
N GLU A 699 16.87 40.53 3.86
CA GLU A 699 16.92 40.13 2.45
C GLU A 699 18.37 39.82 2.07
N PHE A 700 18.56 38.75 1.31
CA PHE A 700 19.86 38.22 0.91
C PHE A 700 19.95 38.16 -0.61
N SER A 701 21.15 38.36 -1.14
CA SER A 701 21.43 38.31 -2.57
C SER A 701 21.42 36.88 -3.09
N LEU A 702 20.64 36.64 -4.15
CA LEU A 702 20.57 35.34 -4.84
C LEU A 702 21.91 34.88 -5.42
N SER A 703 22.81 35.79 -5.79
CA SER A 703 24.05 35.45 -6.49
C SER A 703 25.16 34.92 -5.58
N ASN A 704 25.15 35.31 -4.30
CA ASN A 704 26.26 35.04 -3.38
C ASN A 704 25.83 34.85 -1.91
N GLY A 705 24.52 34.85 -1.61
CA GLY A 705 23.98 34.67 -0.26
C GLY A 705 24.27 35.83 0.71
N GLN A 706 24.89 36.92 0.26
CA GLN A 706 25.25 38.03 1.16
C GLN A 706 24.02 38.82 1.61
N LEU A 707 24.06 39.34 2.84
CA LEU A 707 23.03 40.24 3.36
C LEU A 707 22.94 41.49 2.46
N ALA A 708 21.80 41.68 1.79
CA ALA A 708 21.52 42.84 0.97
C ALA A 708 20.87 43.96 1.80
N ARG A 709 19.92 43.60 2.66
CA ARG A 709 19.24 44.52 3.58
C ARG A 709 18.82 43.79 4.86
N ALA A 710 18.93 44.44 6.01
CA ALA A 710 18.27 44.04 7.25
C ALA A 710 17.53 45.24 7.83
N ASN A 711 16.27 45.05 8.21
CA ASN A 711 15.51 46.04 8.95
C ASN A 711 15.36 45.57 10.40
N ILE A 712 15.80 46.39 11.34
CA ILE A 712 15.72 46.16 12.77
C ILE A 712 14.51 46.94 13.28
N HIS A 713 13.37 46.26 13.47
CA HIS A 713 12.16 46.89 14.00
C HIS A 713 12.31 47.20 15.48
N GLN A 714 13.02 46.34 16.21
CA GLN A 714 13.34 46.53 17.61
C GLN A 714 14.59 45.75 17.98
N LEU A 715 15.52 46.39 18.66
CA LEU A 715 16.64 45.75 19.34
C LEU A 715 16.77 46.37 20.74
N LYS A 716 16.63 45.55 21.77
CA LYS A 716 16.93 45.90 23.15
C LYS A 716 18.01 44.96 23.64
N ILE A 717 19.11 45.51 24.14
CA ILE A 717 20.20 44.73 24.72
C ILE A 717 20.72 45.51 25.94
N ALA A 718 20.56 44.91 27.11
CA ALA A 718 20.90 45.52 28.38
C ALA A 718 20.31 46.95 28.54
N LYS A 719 21.13 48.02 28.46
CA LYS A 719 20.67 49.43 28.58
C LYS A 719 20.40 50.11 27.23
N SER A 720 20.73 49.44 26.13
CA SER A 720 20.58 49.96 24.77
C SER A 720 19.22 49.57 24.19
N GLN A 721 18.59 50.49 23.47
CA GLN A 721 17.36 50.26 22.72
C GLN A 721 17.43 51.03 21.41
N MET A 722 17.25 50.32 20.29
CA MET A 722 17.39 50.88 18.95
C MET A 722 16.48 50.21 17.92
N THR A 723 16.24 50.91 16.82
CA THR A 723 15.65 50.44 15.57
C THR A 723 16.53 50.94 14.43
N GLY A 724 16.34 50.43 13.21
CA GLY A 724 17.13 50.90 12.09
C GLY A 724 17.16 49.98 10.89
N ALA A 725 18.09 50.24 9.98
CA ALA A 725 18.32 49.41 8.82
C ALA A 725 19.81 49.31 8.50
N ILE A 726 20.21 48.16 7.95
CA ILE A 726 21.53 47.88 7.41
C ILE A 726 21.34 47.54 5.93
N THR A 727 22.06 48.18 5.02
CA THR A 727 21.98 47.93 3.58
C THR A 727 23.36 47.78 2.97
N LEU A 728 23.54 46.81 2.07
CA LEU A 728 24.74 46.70 1.25
C LEU A 728 24.62 47.65 0.05
N ASN A 729 25.50 48.65 -0.02
CA ASN A 729 25.53 49.58 -1.15
C ASN A 729 26.22 48.93 -2.38
N PRO A 730 25.95 49.42 -3.60
CA PRO A 730 26.55 48.88 -4.84
C PRO A 730 28.08 48.90 -4.89
N ASN A 731 28.73 49.70 -4.05
CA ASN A 731 30.19 49.76 -3.89
C ASN A 731 30.75 48.70 -2.92
N GLY A 732 29.93 47.73 -2.48
CA GLY A 732 30.31 46.68 -1.56
C GLY A 732 30.46 47.13 -0.10
N ARG A 733 29.95 48.32 0.25
CA ARG A 733 30.03 48.88 1.62
C ARG A 733 28.70 48.72 2.35
N TYR A 734 28.73 48.22 3.57
CA TYR A 734 27.54 48.22 4.43
C TYR A 734 27.24 49.62 4.97
N GLN A 735 25.98 50.05 4.88
CA GLN A 735 25.50 51.27 5.48
C GLN A 735 24.45 50.95 6.54
N ALA A 736 24.73 51.33 7.79
CA ALA A 736 23.82 51.19 8.91
C ALA A 736 23.23 52.56 9.29
N GLN A 737 21.93 52.59 9.54
CA GLN A 737 21.21 53.75 10.08
C GLN A 737 20.44 53.27 11.31
N LEU A 738 20.80 53.78 12.49
CA LEU A 738 20.20 53.35 13.76
C LEU A 738 19.59 54.55 14.49
N THR A 739 18.44 54.37 15.13
CA THR A 739 17.85 55.38 16.01
C THR A 739 17.30 54.75 17.26
N GLY A 740 17.20 55.50 18.37
CA GLY A 740 16.56 54.98 19.56
C GLY A 740 16.67 55.86 20.79
N PRO A 741 16.00 55.50 21.89
CA PRO A 741 16.00 56.33 23.09
C PRO A 741 17.33 56.26 23.86
N LYS A 742 18.05 55.12 23.81
CA LYS A 742 19.23 54.88 24.64
C LYS A 742 20.28 54.06 23.93
N LEU A 743 21.53 54.48 24.03
CA LEU A 743 22.70 53.71 23.62
C LEU A 743 23.69 53.64 24.78
N ASN A 744 24.10 52.43 25.15
CA ASN A 744 25.21 52.22 26.06
C ASN A 744 26.46 51.86 25.25
N VAL A 745 27.39 52.80 25.10
CA VAL A 745 28.59 52.61 24.28
C VAL A 745 29.58 51.66 24.95
N ASP A 746 29.53 51.50 26.27
CA ASP A 746 30.43 50.60 27.00
C ASP A 746 30.24 49.13 26.59
N GLN A 747 29.05 48.76 26.10
CA GLN A 747 28.77 47.43 25.53
C GLN A 747 29.39 47.22 24.15
N LEU A 748 29.70 48.31 23.46
CA LEU A 748 30.31 48.33 22.13
C LEU A 748 31.80 48.66 22.18
N LEU A 749 32.42 48.76 23.36
CA LEU A 749 33.84 49.11 23.54
C LEU A 749 34.65 47.93 24.09
N SER A 750 34.24 46.68 23.82
CA SER A 750 35.02 45.52 24.25
C SER A 750 36.39 45.49 23.56
N SER A 751 37.40 45.04 24.31
CA SER A 751 38.79 44.86 23.86
C SER A 751 38.93 43.86 22.70
N GLU A 752 37.90 43.05 22.45
CA GLU A 752 37.81 42.08 21.36
C GLU A 752 37.45 42.70 20.00
N LEU A 753 37.07 43.99 19.96
CA LEU A 753 36.95 44.75 18.69
C LEU A 753 38.30 44.97 18.00
N ALA A 754 39.41 44.60 18.65
CA ALA A 754 40.75 44.60 18.08
C ALA A 754 41.13 43.30 17.35
N SER A 755 40.16 42.43 17.03
CA SER A 755 40.42 41.22 16.23
C SER A 755 40.10 41.45 14.75
N ASP A 756 40.93 40.86 13.89
CA ASP A 756 40.94 40.89 12.40
C ASP A 756 39.63 40.44 11.69
N SER A 757 38.49 40.41 12.39
CA SER A 757 37.24 39.80 11.92
C SER A 757 36.27 40.75 11.20
N ILE A 758 36.29 42.07 11.48
CA ILE A 758 35.49 43.05 10.71
C ILE A 758 36.28 43.49 9.48
N THR A 759 36.26 42.66 8.44
CA THR A 759 36.99 42.88 7.18
C THR A 759 36.20 43.73 6.17
N ALA A 760 34.87 43.80 6.29
CA ALA A 760 34.04 44.54 5.33
C ALA A 760 33.95 46.04 5.67
N PRO A 761 34.16 46.95 4.70
CA PRO A 761 33.99 48.38 4.92
C PRO A 761 32.53 48.71 5.26
N PHE A 762 32.32 49.58 6.24
CA PHE A 762 30.99 50.02 6.65
C PHE A 762 30.92 51.51 7.03
N SER A 763 29.71 52.06 6.98
CA SER A 763 29.40 53.38 7.53
C SER A 763 28.14 53.30 8.39
N LEU A 764 28.20 53.82 9.61
CA LEU A 764 27.07 53.90 10.54
C LEU A 764 26.69 55.35 10.79
N THR A 765 25.41 55.68 10.66
CA THR A 765 24.82 56.91 11.19
C THR A 765 23.83 56.52 12.28
N ALA A 766 23.91 57.16 13.44
CA ALA A 766 23.09 56.83 14.60
C ALA A 766 22.56 58.09 15.27
N GLU A 767 21.28 58.11 15.66
CA GLU A 767 20.68 59.19 16.45
C GLU A 767 20.03 58.65 17.72
N PHE A 768 20.47 59.12 18.88
CA PHE A 768 20.01 58.63 20.17
C PHE A 768 19.62 59.75 21.13
N ASP A 769 18.50 59.59 21.85
CA ASP A 769 18.07 60.58 22.84
C ASP A 769 19.09 60.69 23.99
N GLN A 770 19.67 59.56 24.39
CA GLN A 770 20.68 59.47 25.44
C GLN A 770 21.79 58.47 25.08
N VAL A 771 23.04 58.92 25.12
CA VAL A 771 24.22 58.06 24.96
C VAL A 771 24.99 58.03 26.27
N PHE A 772 25.13 56.83 26.83
CA PHE A 772 25.91 56.57 28.04
C PHE A 772 27.33 56.16 27.64
N VAL A 773 28.32 56.84 28.21
CA VAL A 773 29.75 56.58 28.00
C VAL A 773 30.40 56.56 29.38
N TRP A 774 30.91 55.40 29.78
CA TRP A 774 31.43 55.15 31.14
C TRP A 774 30.42 55.52 32.23
N ASP A 775 30.90 55.87 33.41
CA ASP A 775 30.08 56.31 34.54
C ASP A 775 29.68 57.79 34.49
N LEU A 776 29.71 58.42 33.30
CA LEU A 776 29.33 59.83 33.13
C LEU A 776 27.81 59.99 32.93
N PRO A 777 27.25 61.16 33.30
CA PRO A 777 25.92 61.56 32.85
C PRO A 777 25.77 61.45 31.32
N PRO A 778 24.58 61.08 30.82
CA PRO A 778 24.40 60.80 29.40
C PRO A 778 24.52 62.05 28.52
N ILE A 779 25.13 61.87 27.36
CA ILE A 779 25.11 62.86 26.28
C ILE A 779 23.73 62.79 25.62
N LYS A 780 22.98 63.90 25.67
CA LYS A 780 21.61 63.99 25.15
C LYS A 780 21.59 64.37 23.67
N ASN A 781 20.55 63.95 22.95
CA ASN A 781 20.34 64.26 21.52
C ASN A 781 21.60 64.01 20.67
N ALA A 782 22.19 62.84 20.87
CA ALA A 782 23.49 62.51 20.31
C ALA A 782 23.34 61.99 18.88
N LYS A 783 24.11 62.57 17.96
CA LYS A 783 24.30 62.10 16.59
C LYS A 783 25.69 61.48 16.48
N LEU A 784 25.73 60.20 16.15
CA LEU A 784 26.94 59.41 15.98
C LEU A 784 27.12 59.09 14.50
N LYS A 785 28.33 59.29 13.98
CA LYS A 785 28.73 58.88 12.65
C LYS A 785 30.01 58.07 12.75
N ILE A 786 30.03 56.86 12.21
CA ILE A 786 31.21 56.00 12.10
C ILE A 786 31.48 55.70 10.64
N GLU A 787 32.70 55.90 10.18
CA GLU A 787 33.17 55.48 8.86
C GLU A 787 34.35 54.52 9.06
N ASN A 788 34.18 53.28 8.62
CA ASN A 788 35.22 52.27 8.63
C ASN A 788 35.48 51.81 7.18
N LEU A 789 36.60 52.22 6.61
CA LEU A 789 36.93 51.97 5.19
C LEU A 789 37.89 50.80 5.01
N THR A 790 38.78 50.62 5.98
CA THR A 790 39.77 49.54 6.05
C THR A 790 40.01 49.25 7.53
N PRO A 791 40.56 48.09 7.92
CA PRO A 791 40.85 47.77 9.32
C PRO A 791 41.64 48.87 10.06
N ASN A 792 42.50 49.61 9.34
CA ASN A 792 43.33 50.69 9.89
C ASN A 792 42.73 52.10 9.72
N TYR A 793 41.54 52.23 9.10
CA TYR A 793 40.86 53.50 8.90
C TYR A 793 39.45 53.46 9.49
N SER A 794 39.33 53.98 10.71
CA SER A 794 38.06 54.15 11.42
C SER A 794 37.96 55.57 11.98
N LYS A 795 36.95 56.33 11.53
CA LYS A 795 36.61 57.67 12.03
C LYS A 795 35.26 57.63 12.74
N ILE A 796 35.18 58.24 13.91
CA ILE A 796 33.99 58.36 14.73
C ILE A 796 33.77 59.85 15.01
N GLN A 797 32.54 60.33 14.82
CA GLN A 797 32.12 61.66 15.21
C GLN A 797 30.85 61.53 16.06
N LEU A 798 30.87 62.09 17.26
CA LEU A 798 29.72 62.21 18.14
C LEU A 798 29.46 63.69 18.39
N VAL A 799 28.24 64.13 18.09
CA VAL A 799 27.75 65.48 18.40
C VAL A 799 26.56 65.33 19.32
N GLY A 800 26.55 66.00 20.46
CA GLY A 800 25.42 65.93 21.38
C GLY A 800 25.42 67.06 22.40
N ILE A 801 24.57 66.93 23.41
CA ILE A 801 24.33 67.95 24.43
C ILE A 801 24.69 67.40 25.80
N VAL A 802 25.52 68.12 26.54
CA VAL A 802 25.88 67.83 27.93
C VAL A 802 25.39 68.97 28.79
N GLY A 803 24.57 68.67 29.79
CA GLY A 803 23.78 69.68 30.50
C GLY A 803 22.81 70.38 29.54
N SER A 804 23.18 71.59 29.10
CA SER A 804 22.43 72.38 28.10
C SER A 804 23.31 72.85 26.94
N GLU A 805 24.53 72.31 26.81
CA GLU A 805 25.55 72.81 25.89
C GLU A 805 26.04 71.77 24.89
N PRO A 806 26.37 72.18 23.66
CA PRO A 806 26.88 71.27 22.65
C PRO A 806 28.31 70.80 22.96
N VAL A 807 28.55 69.53 22.67
CA VAL A 807 29.86 68.88 22.71
C VAL A 807 30.07 68.12 21.40
N VAL A 808 31.28 68.23 20.85
CA VAL A 808 31.70 67.48 19.67
C VAL A 808 32.90 66.61 20.06
N ILE A 809 32.81 65.31 19.78
CA ILE A 809 33.88 64.34 19.98
C ILE A 809 34.21 63.73 18.62
N ASN A 810 35.44 63.94 18.16
CA ASN A 810 35.96 63.24 16.98
C ASN A 810 37.00 62.22 17.43
N SER A 811 37.04 61.06 16.81
CA SER A 811 37.98 59.99 17.10
C SER A 811 38.42 59.30 15.81
N TRP A 812 39.70 59.01 15.66
CA TRP A 812 40.29 58.44 14.45
C TRP A 812 41.43 57.48 14.79
N ILE A 813 41.76 56.58 13.86
CA ILE A 813 42.97 55.74 13.97
C ILE A 813 44.10 56.41 13.18
N GLU A 814 45.27 56.53 13.81
CA GLU A 814 46.52 57.01 13.23
C GLU A 814 47.67 56.22 13.86
N GLU A 815 48.61 55.71 13.06
CA GLU A 815 49.74 54.88 13.54
C GLU A 815 49.32 53.68 14.44
N ASN A 816 48.18 53.05 14.14
CA ASN A 816 47.59 51.97 14.93
C ASN A 816 47.22 52.36 16.39
N GLN A 817 47.08 53.65 16.66
CA GLN A 817 46.61 54.21 17.93
C GLN A 817 45.28 54.93 17.71
N ARG A 818 44.38 54.88 18.69
CA ARG A 818 43.10 55.60 18.62
C ARG A 818 43.30 57.01 19.17
N HIS A 819 43.26 58.02 18.31
CA HIS A 819 43.28 59.42 18.67
C HIS A 819 41.85 59.94 18.87
N PHE A 820 41.67 60.94 19.74
CA PHE A 820 40.40 61.62 19.91
C PHE A 820 40.58 63.11 20.23
N LYS A 821 39.55 63.89 19.91
CA LYS A 821 39.43 65.32 20.19
C LYS A 821 38.01 65.66 20.62
N LEU A 822 37.85 66.10 21.86
CA LEU A 822 36.61 66.66 22.40
C LEU A 822 36.71 68.19 22.41
N THR A 823 35.69 68.88 21.90
CA THR A 823 35.59 70.34 21.95
C THR A 823 34.24 70.81 22.47
N SER A 824 34.25 71.94 23.19
CA SER A 824 33.04 72.68 23.55
C SER A 824 33.34 74.16 23.75
N ASN A 825 32.36 75.02 23.46
CA ASN A 825 32.48 76.46 23.68
C ASN A 825 32.07 76.92 25.09
N HIS A 826 31.66 75.99 25.95
CA HIS A 826 31.14 76.28 27.28
C HIS A 826 31.71 75.30 28.32
N ALA A 827 33.02 75.33 28.50
CA ALA A 827 33.80 74.43 29.34
C ALA A 827 33.17 74.23 30.73
N GLY A 828 32.88 75.31 31.46
CA GLY A 828 32.31 75.24 32.80
C GLY A 828 30.97 74.51 32.86
N ARG A 829 30.06 74.78 31.91
CA ARG A 829 28.72 74.14 31.88
C ARG A 829 28.79 72.68 31.44
N VAL A 830 29.70 72.33 30.52
CA VAL A 830 29.92 70.94 30.10
C VAL A 830 30.58 70.12 31.21
N LEU A 831 31.61 70.65 31.88
CA LEU A 831 32.27 69.96 32.98
C LEU A 831 31.33 69.75 34.17
N ARG A 832 30.47 70.74 34.47
CA ARG A 832 29.37 70.59 35.43
C ARG A 832 28.34 69.55 34.96
N GLY A 833 27.94 69.58 33.70
CA GLY A 833 26.95 68.65 33.15
C GLY A 833 27.42 67.18 33.13
N PHE A 834 28.73 66.94 33.22
CA PHE A 834 29.33 65.62 33.41
C PHE A 834 29.66 65.30 34.89
N ASP A 835 29.28 66.14 35.84
CA ASP A 835 29.61 66.02 37.26
C ASP A 835 31.14 65.93 37.53
N ILE A 836 31.96 66.60 36.71
CA ILE A 836 33.43 66.62 36.85
C ILE A 836 33.85 67.75 37.80
N VAL A 837 33.42 68.98 37.54
CA VAL A 837 33.74 70.17 38.35
C VAL A 837 32.69 71.26 38.21
N ASP A 838 32.24 71.79 39.35
CA ASP A 838 31.17 72.80 39.39
C ASP A 838 31.68 74.24 39.42
N SER A 839 32.95 74.43 39.82
CA SER A 839 33.51 75.74 40.12
C SER A 839 34.04 76.51 38.89
N ILE A 840 34.10 75.88 37.72
CA ILE A 840 34.56 76.52 36.49
C ILE A 840 33.38 77.24 35.81
N THR A 841 33.57 78.50 35.43
CA THR A 841 32.57 79.30 34.71
C THR A 841 33.10 79.76 33.35
N GLY A 842 32.26 79.71 32.32
CA GLY A 842 32.67 80.07 30.94
C GLY A 842 33.74 79.14 30.34
N GLY A 843 34.51 79.67 29.38
CA GLY A 843 35.67 79.03 28.76
C GLY A 843 35.41 78.14 27.54
N TRP A 844 36.43 78.01 26.69
CA TRP A 844 36.46 77.06 25.57
C TRP A 844 37.28 75.83 25.98
N LEU A 845 36.68 74.64 25.91
CA LEU A 845 37.31 73.36 26.25
C LEU A 845 37.81 72.67 24.99
N THR A 846 39.03 72.16 25.05
CA THR A 846 39.58 71.20 24.10
C THR A 846 40.30 70.10 24.86
N ILE A 847 39.97 68.85 24.59
CA ILE A 847 40.69 67.67 25.10
C ILE A 847 41.15 66.88 23.90
N GLU A 848 42.46 66.71 23.75
CA GLU A 848 43.06 65.90 22.69
C GLU A 848 43.83 64.75 23.33
N GLY A 849 43.66 63.54 22.83
CA GLY A 849 44.32 62.40 23.43
C GLY A 849 44.45 61.21 22.52
N LYS A 850 45.15 60.19 23.02
CA LYS A 850 45.29 58.89 22.37
C LYS A 850 45.20 57.74 23.35
N ILE A 851 44.57 56.66 22.92
CA ILE A 851 44.43 55.41 23.67
C ILE A 851 45.53 54.46 23.21
N ILE A 852 46.30 53.94 24.16
CA ILE A 852 47.40 52.99 23.93
C ILE A 852 47.24 51.76 24.83
N GLY A 853 47.80 50.62 24.39
CA GLY A 853 47.64 49.34 25.09
C GLY A 853 46.27 48.70 24.87
N ALA A 854 46.02 47.58 25.53
CA ALA A 854 44.75 46.84 25.47
C ALA A 854 44.35 46.30 26.86
N ASP A 855 43.06 46.05 27.06
CA ASP A 855 42.49 45.39 28.25
C ASP A 855 42.80 46.04 29.60
N LYS A 856 43.77 45.47 30.33
CA LYS A 856 44.15 45.86 31.69
C LYS A 856 45.29 46.88 31.69
N ASP A 857 46.02 46.96 30.57
CA ASP A 857 47.14 47.87 30.34
C ASP A 857 46.75 49.06 29.46
N GLU A 858 45.46 49.19 29.10
CA GLU A 858 44.94 50.34 28.36
C GLU A 858 45.15 51.64 29.16
N LYS A 859 45.76 52.63 28.50
CA LYS A 859 45.99 53.97 29.03
C LYS A 859 45.51 55.01 28.03
N THR A 860 44.82 56.02 28.53
CA THR A 860 44.41 57.18 27.73
C THR A 860 45.30 58.35 28.10
N LEU A 861 46.19 58.73 27.18
CA LEU A 861 47.00 59.94 27.29
C LEU A 861 46.16 61.11 26.80
N ALA A 862 45.96 62.16 27.61
CA ALA A 862 45.12 63.28 27.26
C ALA A 862 45.73 64.64 27.65
N ASN A 863 45.68 65.56 26.70
CA ASN A 863 46.00 66.97 26.83
C ASN A 863 44.70 67.76 26.92
N ILE A 864 44.47 68.39 28.06
CA ILE A 864 43.28 69.17 28.38
C ILE A 864 43.65 70.65 28.34
N SER A 865 42.92 71.44 27.55
CA SER A 865 43.09 72.89 27.44
C SER A 865 41.76 73.61 27.68
N ILE A 866 41.75 74.59 28.60
CA ILE A 866 40.61 75.49 28.80
C ILE A 866 41.09 76.93 28.62
N ILE A 867 40.44 77.68 27.72
CA ILE A 867 40.83 79.07 27.40
C ILE A 867 39.73 80.04 27.85
N LYS A 868 40.11 81.17 28.46
CA LYS A 868 39.23 82.25 28.95
C LYS A 868 38.10 81.76 29.89
N PHE A 869 38.48 81.22 31.04
CA PHE A 869 37.52 80.70 32.04
C PHE A 869 37.65 81.43 33.37
N GLY A 870 36.57 81.42 34.15
CA GLY A 870 36.54 81.86 35.54
C GLY A 870 36.53 80.68 36.51
N LEU A 871 37.01 80.91 37.72
CA LEU A 871 36.84 80.01 38.86
C LEU A 871 36.02 80.74 39.92
N GLN A 872 34.91 80.14 40.36
CA GLN A 872 33.99 80.70 41.35
C GLN A 872 33.51 79.58 42.28
N ASP A 873 33.26 79.90 43.55
CA ASP A 873 32.71 78.95 44.54
C ASP A 873 33.44 77.60 44.56
N ALA A 874 34.76 77.64 44.65
CA ALA A 874 35.62 76.45 44.66
C ALA A 874 36.10 76.14 46.10
N PRO A 875 35.53 75.17 46.83
CA PRO A 875 35.88 74.91 48.23
C PRO A 875 37.34 74.47 48.40
N LEU A 876 37.83 73.59 47.52
CA LEU A 876 39.22 73.13 47.54
C LEU A 876 40.19 74.31 47.33
N PHE A 877 39.89 75.16 46.36
CA PHE A 877 40.69 76.35 46.07
C PHE A 877 40.59 77.40 47.19
N THR A 878 39.44 77.50 47.86
CA THR A 878 39.23 78.34 49.04
C THR A 878 40.16 77.92 50.19
N GLN A 879 40.25 76.62 50.48
CA GLN A 879 41.18 76.10 51.48
C GLN A 879 42.64 76.41 51.11
N MET A 880 43.00 76.27 49.82
CA MET A 880 44.34 76.59 49.31
C MET A 880 44.70 78.07 49.49
N LEU A 881 43.80 78.99 49.12
CA LEU A 881 44.03 80.44 49.27
C LEU A 881 44.08 80.87 50.73
N ASN A 882 43.25 80.26 51.60
CA ASN A 882 43.26 80.49 53.04
C ASN A 882 44.58 80.04 53.67
N ALA A 883 45.04 78.82 53.37
CA ALA A 883 46.29 78.29 53.89
C ALA A 883 47.52 79.09 53.38
N ALA A 884 47.42 79.70 52.20
CA ALA A 884 48.42 80.63 51.65
C ALA A 884 48.30 82.08 52.17
N SER A 885 47.29 82.40 52.99
CA SER A 885 46.99 83.76 53.49
C SER A 885 46.69 84.82 52.41
N LEU A 886 46.01 84.43 51.32
CA LEU A 886 45.69 85.29 50.16
C LEU A 886 44.25 85.86 50.21
N VAL A 887 43.94 86.66 51.24
CA VAL A 887 42.57 87.12 51.55
C VAL A 887 41.87 87.88 50.41
N GLY A 888 42.55 88.80 49.71
CA GLY A 888 41.92 89.56 48.62
C GLY A 888 41.51 88.71 47.41
N LEU A 889 42.23 87.61 47.15
CA LEU A 889 41.87 86.64 46.11
C LEU A 889 40.72 85.73 46.57
N LEU A 890 40.64 85.44 47.88
CA LEU A 890 39.53 84.70 48.46
C LEU A 890 38.20 85.45 48.30
N ASP A 891 38.18 86.76 48.58
CA ASP A 891 36.99 87.59 48.41
C ASP A 891 36.58 87.67 46.94
N THR A 892 37.56 87.74 46.04
CA THR A 892 37.33 87.70 44.58
C THR A 892 36.72 86.37 44.16
N LEU A 893 37.23 85.24 44.66
CA LEU A 893 36.73 83.88 44.36
C LEU A 893 35.28 83.67 44.81
N ARG A 894 34.90 84.22 45.98
CA ARG A 894 33.53 84.16 46.53
C ARG A 894 32.56 85.16 45.88
N GLY A 895 33.09 86.25 45.30
CA GLY A 895 32.31 87.31 44.65
C GLY A 895 32.22 87.14 43.13
N LYS A 896 33.09 87.85 42.40
CA LYS A 896 33.08 87.93 40.91
C LYS A 896 33.79 86.76 40.21
N GLY A 897 34.45 85.87 40.96
CA GLY A 897 35.29 84.79 40.44
C GLY A 897 36.69 85.26 39.98
N ILE A 898 37.66 84.34 40.00
CA ILE A 898 39.03 84.57 39.52
C ILE A 898 39.12 84.19 38.03
N GLN A 899 39.57 85.12 37.18
CA GLN A 899 39.68 84.91 35.74
C GLN A 899 41.05 84.33 35.35
N PHE A 900 41.04 83.33 34.47
CA PHE A 900 42.20 82.66 33.90
C PHE A 900 42.20 82.79 32.37
N GLU A 901 43.37 83.08 31.79
CA GLU A 901 43.57 83.13 30.35
C GLU A 901 43.60 81.73 29.73
N LYS A 902 44.34 80.81 30.36
CA LYS A 902 44.52 79.46 29.86
C LYS A 902 44.85 78.48 30.99
N LEU A 903 44.31 77.27 30.88
CA LEU A 903 44.72 76.07 31.60
C LEU A 903 45.20 75.06 30.56
N ASN A 904 46.36 74.46 30.79
CA ASN A 904 46.80 73.25 30.11
C ASN A 904 47.04 72.16 31.16
N ALA A 905 46.66 70.92 30.88
CA ALA A 905 46.97 69.77 31.69
C ALA A 905 47.28 68.55 30.83
N GLU A 906 48.32 67.83 31.16
CA GLU A 906 48.65 66.51 30.61
C GLU A 906 48.32 65.46 31.68
N ALA A 907 47.47 64.50 31.30
CA ALA A 907 47.00 63.47 32.21
C ALA A 907 46.98 62.09 31.54
N ILE A 908 47.26 61.07 32.35
CA ILE A 908 47.13 59.66 31.98
C ILE A 908 45.95 59.08 32.75
N PHE A 909 44.94 58.62 32.01
CA PHE A 909 43.79 57.95 32.57
C PHE A 909 43.96 56.44 32.42
N THR A 910 43.81 55.71 33.52
CA THR A 910 43.77 54.25 33.56
C THR A 910 42.51 53.79 34.29
N LYS A 911 42.19 52.49 34.25
CA LYS A 911 41.07 51.94 35.04
C LYS A 911 41.23 52.17 36.55
N LYS A 912 42.47 52.24 37.06
CA LYS A 912 42.77 52.32 38.51
C LYS A 912 43.08 53.73 39.00
N SER A 913 43.54 54.63 38.13
CA SER A 913 44.01 55.96 38.53
C SER A 913 43.93 57.01 37.43
N ILE A 914 43.89 58.28 37.85
CA ILE A 914 44.13 59.46 37.03
C ILE A 914 45.45 60.06 37.48
N GLU A 915 46.45 60.05 36.61
CA GLU A 915 47.76 60.65 36.86
C GLU A 915 47.86 62.00 36.15
N ILE A 916 48.00 63.08 36.90
CA ILE A 916 48.25 64.43 36.38
C ILE A 916 49.77 64.57 36.27
N ILE A 917 50.29 64.49 35.04
CA ILE A 917 51.73 64.56 34.75
C ILE A 917 52.24 65.99 34.95
N ASP A 918 51.48 66.95 34.43
CA ASP A 918 51.72 68.38 34.52
C ASP A 918 50.40 69.13 34.29
N SER A 919 50.15 70.16 35.08
CA SER A 919 49.01 71.05 34.87
C SER A 919 49.40 72.46 35.29
N PHE A 920 48.99 73.43 34.48
CA PHE A 920 49.20 74.84 34.75
C PHE A 920 48.05 75.71 34.24
N ALA A 921 47.48 76.48 35.14
CA ALA A 921 46.47 77.50 34.85
C ALA A 921 47.01 78.88 35.21
N PHE A 922 46.88 79.86 34.31
CA PHE A 922 47.34 81.23 34.57
C PHE A 922 46.34 82.29 34.12
N GLY A 923 46.35 83.41 34.85
CA GLY A 923 45.67 84.66 34.52
C GLY A 923 46.47 85.84 35.07
N ALA A 924 45.94 87.06 34.93
CA ALA A 924 46.61 88.27 35.40
C ALA A 924 46.90 88.23 36.93
N SER A 925 45.93 87.75 37.71
CA SER A 925 45.99 87.78 39.18
C SER A 925 46.67 86.57 39.82
N LEU A 926 46.73 85.42 39.13
CA LEU A 926 47.17 84.15 39.73
C LEU A 926 47.68 83.15 38.67
N GLY A 927 48.71 82.40 39.03
CA GLY A 927 49.13 81.17 38.36
C GLY A 927 49.08 79.99 39.31
N VAL A 928 48.58 78.84 38.87
CA VAL A 928 48.48 77.62 39.70
C VAL A 928 48.94 76.41 38.90
N SER A 929 49.85 75.62 39.46
CA SER A 929 50.28 74.34 38.90
C SER A 929 49.82 73.16 39.74
N ALA A 930 49.66 71.98 39.13
CA ALA A 930 49.34 70.73 39.83
C ALA A 930 50.03 69.53 39.16
N LYS A 931 50.50 68.59 39.99
CA LYS A 931 51.05 67.28 39.58
C LYS A 931 50.74 66.24 40.64
N GLY A 932 50.33 65.03 40.25
CA GLY A 932 50.03 63.99 41.22
C GLY A 932 49.12 62.89 40.68
N THR A 933 48.51 62.14 41.58
CA THR A 933 47.71 60.96 41.23
C THR A 933 46.43 60.89 42.06
N ILE A 934 45.36 60.43 41.43
CA ILE A 934 44.05 60.19 42.04
C ILE A 934 43.70 58.72 41.79
N ALA A 935 43.57 57.90 42.83
CA ALA A 935 43.17 56.50 42.73
C ALA A 935 41.65 56.41 42.59
N ARG A 936 41.13 55.69 41.60
CA ARG A 936 39.68 55.56 41.32
C ARG A 936 38.98 54.61 42.28
N ASP A 937 39.62 53.51 42.66
CA ASP A 937 38.99 52.48 43.51
C ASP A 937 38.85 52.90 44.98
N SER A 938 39.84 53.66 45.49
CA SER A 938 39.89 54.09 46.89
C SER A 938 39.62 55.59 47.06
N ASP A 939 39.37 56.31 45.97
CA ASP A 939 39.21 57.77 45.88
C ASP A 939 40.36 58.60 46.51
N LYS A 940 41.54 57.98 46.72
CA LYS A 940 42.67 58.63 47.40
C LYS A 940 43.38 59.59 46.47
N THR A 941 43.59 60.82 46.93
CA THR A 941 44.25 61.89 46.19
C THR A 941 45.64 62.17 46.77
N SER A 942 46.63 62.36 45.91
CA SER A 942 47.96 62.86 46.28
C SER A 942 48.43 63.83 45.19
N VAL A 943 48.21 65.13 45.41
CA VAL A 943 48.53 66.19 44.45
C VAL A 943 49.41 67.23 45.10
N LYS A 944 50.45 67.66 44.40
CA LYS A 944 51.31 68.78 44.81
C LYS A 944 51.34 69.84 43.72
N GLY A 945 51.57 71.09 44.11
CA GLY A 945 51.62 72.18 43.15
C GLY A 945 52.11 73.50 43.73
N MET A 946 52.11 74.54 42.91
CA MET A 946 52.50 75.90 43.28
C MET A 946 51.35 76.88 43.05
N ILE A 947 51.22 77.88 43.91
CA ILE A 947 50.32 79.04 43.75
C ILE A 947 51.19 80.30 43.65
N VAL A 948 51.00 81.07 42.58
CA VAL A 948 51.82 82.22 42.20
C VAL A 948 50.92 83.46 42.08
N PRO A 949 50.79 84.29 43.13
CA PRO A 949 50.02 85.53 43.08
C PRO A 949 50.60 86.53 42.07
N ALA A 950 49.75 87.39 41.51
CA ALA A 950 50.10 88.44 40.56
C ALA A 950 50.95 87.94 39.38
N TYR A 951 50.65 86.73 38.86
CA TYR A 951 51.43 86.08 37.80
C TYR A 951 51.57 86.95 36.54
N GLY A 952 50.60 87.83 36.24
CA GLY A 952 50.72 88.80 35.15
C GLY A 952 51.96 89.70 35.24
N LEU A 953 52.38 90.08 36.46
CA LEU A 953 53.63 90.84 36.67
C LEU A 953 54.87 89.98 36.40
N ASN A 954 54.84 88.70 36.83
CA ASN A 954 55.95 87.77 36.57
C ASN A 954 56.15 87.59 35.06
N ARG A 955 55.09 87.51 34.27
CA ARG A 955 55.19 87.41 32.80
C ARG A 955 55.83 88.64 32.15
N LEU A 956 55.65 89.84 32.70
CA LEU A 956 56.33 91.04 32.22
C LEU A 956 57.82 91.00 32.55
N ILE A 957 58.19 90.48 33.73
CA ILE A 957 59.58 90.30 34.15
C ILE A 957 60.26 89.20 33.33
N ASP A 958 59.56 88.11 33.03
CA ASP A 958 60.04 86.98 32.20
C ASP A 958 60.36 87.37 30.76
N GLN A 959 59.74 88.44 30.23
CA GLN A 959 60.02 88.96 28.89
C GLN A 959 61.36 89.69 28.78
N ILE A 960 62.02 90.02 29.90
CA ILE A 960 63.37 90.60 29.91
C ILE A 960 64.39 89.48 29.58
N PRO A 961 65.09 89.52 28.43
CA PRO A 961 66.01 88.47 28.02
C PRO A 961 67.07 88.20 29.10
N VAL A 962 67.36 86.92 29.37
CA VAL A 962 68.35 86.43 30.36
C VAL A 962 67.98 86.71 31.83
N LEU A 963 67.69 87.97 32.20
CA LEU A 963 67.41 88.39 33.58
C LEU A 963 66.05 87.90 34.10
N GLY A 964 65.01 87.92 33.26
CA GLY A 964 63.66 87.51 33.65
C GLY A 964 63.61 86.07 34.16
N ARG A 965 64.11 85.13 33.34
CA ARG A 965 64.15 83.69 33.68
C ARG A 965 64.98 83.37 34.92
N ILE A 966 66.07 84.10 35.16
CA ILE A 966 66.89 83.91 36.36
C ILE A 966 66.07 84.31 37.58
N LEU A 967 65.47 85.50 37.58
CA LEU A 967 64.79 86.07 38.75
C LEU A 967 63.53 85.31 39.15
N THR A 968 62.75 84.81 38.18
CA THR A 968 61.48 84.12 38.43
C THR A 968 61.61 82.60 38.55
N GLY A 969 62.77 82.01 38.21
CA GLY A 969 62.97 80.56 38.18
C GLY A 969 62.39 79.87 36.93
N GLY A 970 61.88 80.63 35.96
CA GLY A 970 61.27 80.13 34.73
C GLY A 970 59.73 80.04 34.79
N GLU A 971 59.15 79.50 33.72
CA GLU A 971 57.69 79.34 33.62
C GLU A 971 57.17 78.47 34.78
N LYS A 972 56.02 78.88 35.36
CA LYS A 972 55.31 78.19 36.46
C LYS A 972 55.90 78.35 37.87
N GLU A 973 57.06 78.98 38.05
CA GLU A 973 57.68 79.14 39.38
C GLU A 973 57.53 80.57 39.95
N GLY A 974 57.60 81.62 39.12
CA GLY A 974 57.37 83.01 39.52
C GLY A 974 58.30 83.58 40.61
N LEU A 975 58.31 84.90 40.81
CA LEU A 975 59.15 85.52 41.84
C LEU A 975 58.75 85.08 43.26
N LEU A 976 57.45 85.00 43.53
CA LEU A 976 56.84 84.57 44.80
C LEU A 976 55.86 83.43 44.53
N ALA A 977 56.08 82.26 45.15
CA ALA A 977 55.21 81.09 44.95
C ALA A 977 55.13 80.20 46.18
N ALA A 978 53.91 79.88 46.60
CA ALA A 978 53.65 78.98 47.72
C ALA A 978 53.40 77.56 47.22
N GLN A 979 54.15 76.59 47.74
CA GLN A 979 53.92 75.18 47.48
C GLN A 979 52.74 74.66 48.30
N TYR A 980 51.87 73.85 47.69
CA TYR A 980 50.76 73.19 48.36
C TYR A 980 50.75 71.68 48.10
N PHE A 981 50.12 70.94 49.02
CA PHE A 981 49.86 69.51 48.93
C PHE A 981 48.39 69.23 49.27
N ILE A 982 47.78 68.35 48.49
CA ILE A 982 46.41 67.86 48.66
C ILE A 982 46.49 66.35 48.91
N THR A 983 45.95 65.92 50.03
CA THR A 983 45.85 64.51 50.45
C THR A 983 44.42 64.19 50.90
N GLY A 984 44.09 62.93 51.19
CA GLY A 984 42.74 62.52 51.59
C GLY A 984 41.92 61.94 50.44
N THR A 985 40.59 61.99 50.55
CA THR A 985 39.66 61.58 49.48
C THR A 985 39.22 62.79 48.64
N ARG A 986 38.54 62.57 47.51
CA ARG A 986 38.03 63.69 46.69
C ARG A 986 36.92 64.46 47.41
N GLU A 987 36.11 63.77 48.22
CA GLU A 987 35.03 64.36 49.02
C GLU A 987 35.56 65.11 50.25
N GLU A 988 36.61 64.59 50.91
CA GLU A 988 37.24 65.19 52.10
C GLU A 988 38.74 65.49 51.87
N PRO A 989 39.06 66.49 51.02
CA PRO A 989 40.44 66.83 50.73
C PRO A 989 41.08 67.60 51.88
N ILE A 990 42.30 67.22 52.26
CA ILE A 990 43.15 67.92 53.21
C ILE A 990 44.21 68.71 52.46
N VAL A 991 44.10 70.04 52.51
CA VAL A 991 45.04 70.97 51.89
C VAL A 991 46.06 71.46 52.90
N THR A 992 47.34 71.35 52.58
CA THR A 992 48.44 71.98 53.32
C THR A 992 49.23 72.90 52.39
N VAL A 993 49.62 74.07 52.89
CA VAL A 993 50.44 75.04 52.15
C VAL A 993 51.70 75.29 52.96
N ASN A 994 52.85 75.36 52.31
CA ASN A 994 54.11 75.75 52.92
C ASN A 994 54.41 77.22 52.61
N PRO A 995 53.98 78.18 53.44
CA PRO A 995 54.14 79.61 53.16
C PRO A 995 55.61 80.06 53.10
N LEU A 996 56.54 79.35 53.76
CA LEU A 996 57.98 79.68 53.73
C LEU A 996 58.58 79.57 52.32
N THR A 997 58.00 78.73 51.46
CA THR A 997 58.42 78.62 50.05
C THR A 997 58.12 79.86 49.22
N ALA A 998 57.13 80.67 49.64
CA ALA A 998 56.73 81.91 48.96
C ALA A 998 57.80 83.01 49.06
N PHE A 999 58.57 83.02 50.14
CA PHE A 999 59.59 84.04 50.41
C PHE A 999 60.97 83.69 49.85
N THR A 1000 61.14 82.53 49.23
CA THR A 1000 62.40 82.15 48.56
C THR A 1000 62.34 82.62 47.11
N PRO A 1001 63.12 83.62 46.66
CA PRO A 1001 63.15 84.05 45.26
C PRO A 1001 63.34 82.87 44.29
N GLY A 1002 62.73 82.95 43.11
CA GLY A 1002 62.75 81.87 42.10
C GLY A 1002 64.15 81.35 41.78
N PHE A 1003 65.15 82.24 41.64
CA PHE A 1003 66.54 81.85 41.41
C PHE A 1003 67.15 80.95 42.50
N LEU A 1004 66.80 81.19 43.77
CA LEU A 1004 67.28 80.38 44.90
C LEU A 1004 66.59 79.02 44.96
N ARG A 1005 65.29 78.96 44.61
CA ARG A 1005 64.58 77.67 44.49
C ARG A 1005 65.13 76.83 43.34
N ALA A 1006 65.37 77.44 42.17
CA ALA A 1006 65.98 76.78 41.03
C ALA A 1006 67.40 76.25 41.36
N PHE A 1007 68.19 77.05 42.08
CA PHE A 1007 69.52 76.64 42.56
C PHE A 1007 69.48 75.45 43.54
N VAL A 1008 68.57 75.47 44.53
CA VAL A 1008 68.39 74.36 45.49
C VAL A 1008 67.86 73.09 44.82
N LYS A 1009 67.02 73.23 43.78
CA LYS A 1009 66.48 72.11 43.01
C LYS A 1009 67.55 71.47 42.12
N ALA A 1010 68.36 72.28 41.44
CA ALA A 1010 69.49 71.82 40.61
C ALA A 1010 70.63 71.15 41.42
N THR A 1011 70.73 71.44 42.72
CA THR A 1011 71.73 70.84 43.63
C THR A 1011 71.22 69.63 44.41
N ARG A 1012 69.91 69.33 44.34
CA ARG A 1012 69.27 68.15 44.96
C ARG A 1012 69.00 67.00 43.98
N GLU A 1013 69.27 67.16 42.69
CA GLU A 1013 69.30 66.02 41.77
C GLU A 1013 70.51 65.14 42.10
N PRO A 1014 70.33 63.82 42.32
CA PRO A 1014 71.48 62.92 42.41
C PRO A 1014 72.24 62.97 41.08
N ILE A 1015 73.56 63.03 41.15
CA ILE A 1015 74.43 62.85 39.98
C ILE A 1015 74.15 61.44 39.44
N LYS A 1016 73.36 61.39 38.37
CA LYS A 1016 72.97 60.27 37.48
C LYS A 1016 72.78 58.88 38.11
#